data_AF-A0A1B2AGC8-F1
#
_entry.id   AF-A0A1B2AGC8-F1
#
_cell.length_a   1.000
_cell.length_b   1.000
_cell.length_c   1.000
_cell.angle_alpha   90.00
_cell.angle_beta   90.00
_cell.angle_gamma   90.00
#
_symmetry.space_group_name_H-M   'P 1'
#
loop_
_entity.id
_entity.type
_entity.pdbx_description
1 polymer ?
#
loop_
_entity_poly.entity_id
_entity_poly.type
_entity_poly.pdbx_seq_one_letter_code
_entity_poly.pdbx_strand_id
1 'polypeptide(L)'
;MKLKPTVCSGVATLALVTATAAHAQDAAAPTTTDPSMAAADDDGGDAAFGGIVVTAQKRAERVNDVPLSVVALSGAQLERSGVRDVTELQLVVPNLRIAKLSQAAGVTLQIRGFGTGANAAIDSDVATSLDGAFVPRPGAIISTFLDVASVEVLRGPQGTLSGRNAVVGAIAITTNAPDLSEMNGRAEFEYGSFNTFKALFVGNVPVSETFGLRVAGVSRTTDGHAYNLFDKQTYGASTTLAGRLSAKWEITPALTWVGRADYAQITGDGLNPSNIDVDASPQPQLDTFVSRIAAAGGALALSGNTSHIVNQRMVDPLVLDRQYGLSSDLSLAAGNGFEVRLLNSYRDWSNRQNDGDNALTTLDIFYRGASFESRTQNHELQLISPKDTLAGGKLSFVSGLYYAVEDYATTNTINLGSRFCALVVGAAGRPACLAGPQVNAANNQFDQHDRTYAAYAQADFKIFPSLTATLGSRYTAGRKTGSFVGVRSNPGAASLASTEQTTLETSANRTTWRANLTWRPIDGTLVYASYATGFKSGGFNNANSPVALTATTRNFAPETSKNYEIGVKASLFDRLMQLNVNAFLMDIDDFQQRSYDGTMFVIRNAGNIRSKGVEFELALQPSERLSTGISGAYLNSRYLFNPTAPGLPGCSAAVVNSCVGFEKIVNGNPTIQDLTGAPTGIAPDWSVHAFLEANTGDFGPGYRLTLRGDYAYQSALRFSVNGADAKNIGNISLRLDFPDRDLAITGYVLNVTDADYFTSSFPQPLAGVFGGNNTTTGQTIMRGFIGAPREFGLRLGATF
;
A
#
# COMPACT_ATOMS: atom_id res chain seq x y z
N MET A 1 39.78 -2.83 -12.49
CA MET A 1 40.05 -1.44 -12.91
C MET A 1 39.52 -0.52 -11.81
N LYS A 2 40.40 0.17 -11.08
CA LYS A 2 40.04 1.00 -9.90
C LYS A 2 39.54 2.37 -10.38
N LEU A 3 38.34 2.77 -9.98
CA LEU A 3 37.81 4.13 -10.16
C LEU A 3 37.55 4.75 -8.78
N LYS A 4 38.19 5.92 -8.57
CA LYS A 4 38.12 6.76 -7.37
C LYS A 4 36.84 7.62 -7.40
N PRO A 5 36.25 7.96 -6.25
CA PRO A 5 35.22 9.00 -6.17
C PRO A 5 35.87 10.38 -5.94
N THR A 6 35.36 11.38 -6.66
CA THR A 6 35.72 12.79 -6.52
C THR A 6 34.74 13.44 -5.53
N VAL A 7 35.25 13.96 -4.42
CA VAL A 7 34.50 14.75 -3.43
C VAL A 7 34.53 16.21 -3.85
N CYS A 8 33.36 16.84 -4.02
CA CYS A 8 33.23 18.30 -4.15
C CYS A 8 32.96 18.90 -2.77
N SER A 9 33.91 19.69 -2.27
CA SER A 9 33.77 20.51 -1.07
C SER A 9 33.14 21.85 -1.45
N GLY A 10 31.93 22.11 -0.95
CA GLY A 10 31.29 23.43 -0.98
C GLY A 10 31.40 24.10 0.39
N VAL A 11 32.18 25.18 0.46
CA VAL A 11 32.38 26.03 1.64
C VAL A 11 31.16 26.94 1.81
N ALA A 12 30.46 26.85 2.95
CA ALA A 12 29.41 27.79 3.33
C ALA A 12 29.95 28.75 4.39
N THR A 13 30.13 30.02 4.00
CA THR A 13 30.59 31.11 4.87
C THR A 13 29.41 31.64 5.68
N LEU A 14 29.49 31.52 7.01
CA LEU A 14 28.49 32.01 7.96
C LEU A 14 28.71 33.51 8.20
N ALA A 15 27.78 34.36 7.75
CA ALA A 15 27.78 35.79 8.06
C ALA A 15 26.86 36.05 9.27
N LEU A 16 27.45 36.38 10.41
CA LEU A 16 26.74 36.92 11.58
C LEU A 16 26.31 38.35 11.29
N VAL A 17 25.01 38.62 11.36
CA VAL A 17 24.46 39.98 11.50
C VAL A 17 23.99 40.15 12.94
N THR A 18 24.63 41.06 13.66
CA THR A 18 24.23 41.52 14.99
C THR A 18 23.07 42.51 14.84
N ALA A 19 21.91 42.21 15.43
CA ALA A 19 20.80 43.16 15.57
C ALA A 19 20.67 43.60 17.03
N THR A 20 20.72 44.91 17.24
CA THR A 20 20.57 45.63 18.50
C THR A 20 19.16 45.55 19.06
N ALA A 21 19.05 45.51 20.39
CA ALA A 21 17.81 45.52 21.15
C ALA A 21 16.98 46.80 20.94
N ALA A 22 15.66 46.64 20.82
CA ALA A 22 14.67 47.69 20.98
C ALA A 22 13.56 47.21 21.93
N HIS A 23 13.21 48.05 22.91
CA HIS A 23 12.20 47.81 23.93
C HIS A 23 10.76 48.13 23.45
N ALA A 24 9.85 47.25 23.87
CA ALA A 24 8.46 47.46 24.33
C ALA A 24 7.34 47.95 23.37
N GLN A 25 6.28 47.15 23.25
CA GLN A 25 4.91 47.54 23.63
C GLN A 25 3.97 46.31 23.70
N ASP A 26 3.26 46.17 24.83
CA ASP A 26 2.18 45.21 25.04
C ASP A 26 1.04 45.43 24.04
N ALA A 27 0.72 44.39 23.26
CA ALA A 27 -0.55 44.27 22.56
C ALA A 27 -0.95 42.80 22.56
N ALA A 28 -2.12 42.51 23.14
CA ALA A 28 -2.70 41.18 23.22
C ALA A 28 -2.81 40.53 21.84
N ALA A 29 -2.13 39.40 21.64
CA ALA A 29 -2.20 38.61 20.42
C ALA A 29 -3.42 37.67 20.46
N PRO A 30 -4.16 37.53 19.36
CA PRO A 30 -5.20 36.51 19.22
C PRO A 30 -4.55 35.12 19.09
N THR A 31 -5.06 34.16 19.86
CA THR A 31 -4.67 32.75 19.85
C THR A 31 -4.85 32.13 18.47
N THR A 32 -3.76 31.90 17.75
CA THR A 32 -3.70 31.02 16.58
C THR A 32 -3.57 29.58 17.07
N THR A 33 -4.64 28.81 16.96
CA THR A 33 -4.66 27.38 17.29
C THR A 33 -3.84 26.59 16.28
N ASP A 34 -2.79 25.92 16.78
CA ASP A 34 -1.95 25.00 16.03
C ASP A 34 -2.73 23.70 15.71
N PRO A 35 -2.89 23.30 14.44
CA PRO A 35 -3.64 22.11 14.05
C PRO A 35 -3.05 20.78 14.55
N SER A 36 -1.84 20.76 15.12
CA SER A 36 -1.29 19.55 15.78
C SER A 36 -1.72 19.39 17.24
N MET A 37 -2.37 20.38 17.86
CA MET A 37 -2.79 20.35 19.27
C MET A 37 -4.25 19.95 19.50
N ALA A 38 -5.01 19.57 18.47
CA ALA A 38 -6.39 19.09 18.64
C ALA A 38 -6.50 17.66 19.24
N ALA A 39 -5.48 17.20 19.97
CA ALA A 39 -5.42 15.87 20.57
C ALA A 39 -5.27 15.87 22.10
N ALA A 40 -5.27 17.02 22.76
CA ALA A 40 -5.21 17.11 24.22
C ALA A 40 -6.21 18.16 24.74
N ASP A 41 -7.49 17.80 24.73
CA ASP A 41 -8.45 18.21 25.75
C ASP A 41 -9.50 17.09 25.88
N ASP A 42 -9.72 16.68 27.13
CA ASP A 42 -10.45 15.52 27.59
C ASP A 42 -11.96 15.77 27.56
N ASP A 43 -12.70 15.03 26.74
CA ASP A 43 -14.13 14.76 26.90
C ASP A 43 -14.46 13.46 26.14
N GLY A 44 -14.84 12.42 26.90
CA GLY A 44 -14.96 11.01 26.46
C GLY A 44 -15.94 10.69 25.32
N GLY A 45 -16.50 11.69 24.64
CA GLY A 45 -17.40 11.55 23.49
C GLY A 45 -16.80 11.92 22.12
N ASP A 46 -15.87 12.89 22.03
CA ASP A 46 -15.43 13.43 20.72
C ASP A 46 -14.32 12.56 20.06
N ALA A 47 -13.59 11.78 20.86
CA ALA A 47 -12.46 10.96 20.43
C ALA A 47 -12.83 9.66 19.70
N ALA A 48 -14.08 9.20 19.80
CA ALA A 48 -14.44 7.89 19.27
C ALA A 48 -14.61 7.91 17.73
N PHE A 49 -15.22 8.96 17.15
CA PHE A 49 -15.50 9.00 15.70
C PHE A 49 -15.47 10.40 15.04
N GLY A 50 -15.57 11.52 15.77
CA GLY A 50 -15.92 12.84 15.19
C GLY A 50 -14.87 13.95 15.27
N GLY A 51 -13.86 13.81 16.13
CA GLY A 51 -12.80 14.82 16.33
C GLY A 51 -11.62 14.71 15.36
N ILE A 52 -11.56 13.69 14.50
CA ILE A 52 -10.36 13.43 13.69
C ILE A 52 -10.18 14.52 12.63
N VAL A 53 -9.05 15.20 12.71
CA VAL A 53 -8.59 16.17 11.73
C VAL A 53 -7.88 15.43 10.60
N VAL A 54 -8.33 15.66 9.37
CA VAL A 54 -7.70 15.19 8.15
C VAL A 54 -6.94 16.32 7.49
N THR A 55 -5.81 16.00 6.88
CA THR A 55 -4.92 16.95 6.21
C THR A 55 -4.81 16.70 4.71
N ALA A 56 -5.45 15.66 4.19
CA ALA A 56 -5.38 15.29 2.78
C ALA A 56 -5.88 16.37 1.80
N GLN A 57 -6.66 17.36 2.24
CA GLN A 57 -7.00 18.54 1.43
C GLN A 57 -5.94 19.66 1.48
N LYS A 58 -4.74 19.35 1.98
CA LYS A 58 -3.67 20.32 2.29
C LYS A 58 -4.09 21.39 3.31
N ARG A 59 -5.17 21.11 4.06
CA ARG A 59 -5.70 21.89 5.18
C ARG A 59 -6.14 20.93 6.26
N ALA A 60 -5.97 21.33 7.51
CA ALA A 60 -6.53 20.65 8.67
C ALA A 60 -8.06 20.88 8.72
N GLU A 61 -8.84 19.83 8.53
CA GLU A 61 -10.31 19.87 8.57
C GLU A 61 -10.87 18.66 9.30
N ARG A 62 -12.00 18.80 10.01
CA ARG A 62 -12.67 17.64 10.61
C ARG A 62 -13.16 16.71 9.50
N VAL A 63 -13.00 15.40 9.68
CA VAL A 63 -13.39 14.38 8.69
C VAL A 63 -14.85 14.50 8.21
N ASN A 64 -15.74 14.93 9.10
CA ASN A 64 -17.18 15.12 8.83
C ASN A 64 -17.48 16.37 7.98
N ASP A 65 -16.56 17.33 7.93
CA ASP A 65 -16.69 18.55 7.13
C ASP A 65 -16.09 18.43 5.73
N VAL A 66 -15.35 17.37 5.47
CA VAL A 66 -14.68 17.13 4.19
C VAL A 66 -15.67 16.48 3.19
N PRO A 67 -15.94 17.12 2.03
CA PRO A 67 -16.91 16.64 1.06
C PRO A 67 -16.30 15.62 0.09
N LEU A 68 -15.78 14.52 0.64
CA LEU A 68 -15.29 13.35 -0.09
C LEU A 68 -15.36 12.09 0.77
N SER A 69 -15.38 10.93 0.11
CA SER A 69 -15.30 9.63 0.77
C SER A 69 -13.90 9.37 1.35
N VAL A 70 -13.77 9.50 2.68
CA VAL A 70 -12.52 9.32 3.43
C VAL A 70 -12.78 8.51 4.69
N VAL A 71 -11.86 7.59 4.99
CA VAL A 71 -11.75 6.95 6.32
C VAL A 71 -10.52 7.53 6.99
N ALA A 72 -10.65 8.01 8.23
CA ALA A 72 -9.53 8.48 9.02
C ALA A 72 -9.48 7.70 10.35
N LEU A 73 -8.31 7.17 10.67
CA LEU A 73 -8.06 6.39 11.87
C LEU A 73 -6.94 7.06 12.67
N SER A 74 -7.17 7.36 13.95
CA SER A 74 -6.14 7.86 14.85
C SER A 74 -5.20 6.74 15.32
N GLY A 75 -4.01 7.11 15.80
CA GLY A 75 -3.06 6.15 16.37
C GLY A 75 -3.68 5.29 17.49
N ALA A 76 -4.50 5.88 18.35
CA ALA A 76 -5.22 5.17 19.41
C ALA A 76 -6.28 4.21 18.88
N GLN A 77 -6.99 4.56 17.80
CA GLN A 77 -7.95 3.65 17.15
C GLN A 77 -7.25 2.48 16.45
N LEU A 78 -6.12 2.74 15.78
CA LEU A 78 -5.29 1.69 15.17
C LEU A 78 -4.81 0.69 16.22
N GLU A 79 -4.29 1.18 17.34
CA GLU A 79 -3.84 0.32 18.44
C GLU A 79 -4.98 -0.50 19.04
N ARG A 80 -6.13 0.13 19.33
CA ARG A 80 -7.32 -0.57 19.86
C ARG A 80 -7.87 -1.63 18.91
N SER A 81 -7.86 -1.36 17.61
CA SER A 81 -8.33 -2.30 16.57
C SER A 81 -7.29 -3.40 16.26
N GLY A 82 -6.15 -3.39 16.94
CA GLY A 82 -5.09 -4.39 16.75
C GLY A 82 -4.29 -4.22 15.46
N VAL A 83 -4.37 -3.05 14.79
CA VAL A 83 -3.63 -2.75 13.55
C VAL A 83 -2.17 -2.41 13.88
N ARG A 84 -1.25 -3.26 13.44
CA ARG A 84 0.19 -3.24 13.75
C ARG A 84 1.03 -2.71 12.62
N ASP A 85 0.57 -2.86 11.39
CA ASP A 85 1.21 -2.34 10.20
C ASP A 85 0.20 -1.88 9.16
N VAL A 86 0.70 -1.25 8.10
CA VAL A 86 -0.15 -0.71 7.03
C VAL A 86 -0.98 -1.78 6.33
N THR A 87 -0.53 -3.04 6.28
CA THR A 87 -1.24 -4.12 5.59
C THR A 87 -2.50 -4.55 6.33
N GLU A 88 -2.53 -4.39 7.65
CA GLU A 88 -3.69 -4.73 8.48
C GLU A 88 -4.81 -3.68 8.41
N LEU A 89 -4.57 -2.49 7.83
CA LEU A 89 -5.62 -1.50 7.56
C LEU A 89 -6.78 -2.06 6.74
N GLN A 90 -6.50 -3.03 5.86
CA GLN A 90 -7.53 -3.70 5.05
C GLN A 90 -8.58 -4.46 5.87
N LEU A 91 -8.29 -4.75 7.15
CA LEU A 91 -9.22 -5.43 8.05
C LEU A 91 -10.28 -4.49 8.66
N VAL A 92 -9.99 -3.18 8.69
CA VAL A 92 -10.86 -2.16 9.31
C VAL A 92 -11.36 -1.12 8.31
N VAL A 93 -10.79 -1.06 7.11
CA VAL A 93 -11.22 -0.18 6.02
C VAL A 93 -11.86 -1.01 4.90
N PRO A 94 -13.19 -0.95 4.71
CA PRO A 94 -13.85 -1.65 3.61
C PRO A 94 -13.30 -1.23 2.25
N ASN A 95 -13.27 -2.17 1.30
CA ASN A 95 -12.75 -1.99 -0.07
C ASN A 95 -11.28 -1.55 -0.19
N LEU A 96 -10.53 -1.53 0.91
CA LEU A 96 -9.07 -1.43 0.88
C LEU A 96 -8.49 -2.84 0.83
N ARG A 97 -7.53 -3.08 -0.06
CA ARG A 97 -6.73 -4.31 -0.05
C ARG A 97 -5.26 -3.96 -0.14
N ILE A 98 -4.49 -4.54 0.76
CA ILE A 98 -3.03 -4.39 0.80
C ILE A 98 -2.44 -5.79 0.88
N ALA A 99 -1.85 -6.27 -0.21
CA ALA A 99 -1.32 -7.63 -0.26
C ALA A 99 0.15 -7.62 -0.66
N LYS A 100 0.96 -8.33 0.14
CA LYS A 100 2.32 -8.73 -0.19
C LYS A 100 2.25 -9.99 -1.06
N LEU A 101 3.03 -10.04 -2.14
CA LEU A 101 3.19 -11.24 -2.97
C LEU A 101 4.48 -11.99 -2.59
N SER A 102 5.06 -12.77 -3.52
CA SER A 102 6.27 -13.58 -3.28
C SER A 102 7.50 -12.75 -2.89
N GLN A 103 7.53 -11.46 -3.25
CA GLN A 103 8.62 -10.54 -2.89
C GLN A 103 8.16 -9.51 -1.87
N ALA A 104 9.00 -9.16 -0.90
CA ALA A 104 8.76 -8.10 0.07
C ALA A 104 8.63 -6.71 -0.59
N ALA A 105 9.36 -6.46 -1.67
CA ALA A 105 9.18 -5.30 -2.53
C ALA A 105 7.84 -5.32 -3.31
N GLY A 106 7.23 -6.49 -3.47
CA GLY A 106 6.02 -6.72 -4.26
C GLY A 106 4.73 -6.50 -3.48
N VAL A 107 4.48 -5.25 -3.08
CA VAL A 107 3.25 -4.84 -2.38
C VAL A 107 2.24 -4.29 -3.37
N THR A 108 0.98 -4.73 -3.24
CA THR A 108 -0.16 -4.20 -4.01
C THR A 108 -1.06 -3.38 -3.11
N LEU A 109 -1.47 -2.20 -3.58
CA LEU A 109 -2.42 -1.31 -2.91
C LEU A 109 -3.63 -1.15 -3.82
N GLN A 110 -4.83 -1.40 -3.28
CA GLN A 110 -6.05 -1.34 -4.06
C GLN A 110 -7.20 -0.74 -3.26
N ILE A 111 -7.98 0.11 -3.93
CA ILE A 111 -9.17 0.77 -3.39
C ILE A 111 -10.32 0.57 -4.38
N ARG A 112 -11.53 0.28 -3.87
CA ARG A 112 -12.74 0.03 -4.69
C ARG A 112 -12.58 -1.11 -5.72
N GLY A 113 -11.70 -2.06 -5.41
CA GLY A 113 -11.37 -3.21 -6.26
C GLY A 113 -10.34 -2.93 -7.36
N PHE A 114 -9.69 -1.76 -7.33
CA PHE A 114 -8.70 -1.36 -8.33
C PHE A 114 -7.38 -1.01 -7.71
N GLY A 115 -6.31 -1.35 -8.44
CA GLY A 115 -5.00 -0.80 -8.20
C GLY A 115 -3.92 -1.56 -8.95
N THR A 116 -2.69 -1.13 -8.74
CA THR A 116 -1.53 -1.65 -9.46
C THR A 116 -1.24 -3.10 -9.05
N GLY A 117 -1.15 -4.00 -10.03
CA GLY A 117 -0.62 -5.35 -9.79
C GLY A 117 0.87 -5.32 -9.43
N ALA A 118 1.35 -6.23 -8.57
CA ALA A 118 2.67 -6.11 -7.95
C ALA A 118 3.84 -6.05 -8.94
N ASN A 119 4.38 -4.87 -9.17
CA ASN A 119 5.64 -4.70 -9.86
C ASN A 119 6.33 -3.49 -9.25
N ALA A 120 7.52 -3.69 -8.69
CA ALA A 120 8.23 -2.63 -8.00
C ALA A 120 8.72 -1.52 -8.97
N ALA A 121 8.79 -1.78 -10.28
CA ALA A 121 9.25 -0.84 -11.30
C ALA A 121 8.17 0.10 -11.86
N ILE A 122 6.90 -0.14 -11.53
CA ILE A 122 5.79 0.70 -11.97
C ILE A 122 5.22 1.48 -10.79
N ASP A 123 4.54 2.58 -11.11
CA ASP A 123 3.92 3.40 -10.09
C ASP A 123 2.64 2.74 -9.54
N SER A 124 2.26 3.08 -8.31
CA SER A 124 0.99 2.66 -7.70
C SER A 124 -0.21 3.46 -8.25
N ASP A 125 -1.41 2.88 -8.34
CA ASP A 125 -2.65 3.61 -8.65
C ASP A 125 -3.21 4.32 -7.41
N VAL A 126 -2.82 3.83 -6.23
CA VAL A 126 -3.09 4.43 -4.92
C VAL A 126 -1.85 5.22 -4.52
N ALA A 127 -1.99 6.53 -4.40
CA ALA A 127 -0.90 7.39 -3.99
C ALA A 127 -0.67 7.25 -2.49
N THR A 128 0.58 7.31 -2.07
CA THR A 128 0.94 7.11 -0.68
C THR A 128 1.85 8.20 -0.21
N SER A 129 1.58 8.72 0.99
CA SER A 129 2.40 9.78 1.58
C SER A 129 2.69 9.53 3.05
N LEU A 130 3.89 9.93 3.47
CA LEU A 130 4.30 9.99 4.87
C LEU A 130 4.58 11.47 5.21
N ASP A 131 3.88 12.00 6.20
CA ASP A 131 3.98 13.41 6.62
C ASP A 131 3.79 14.39 5.43
N GLY A 132 2.85 14.05 4.54
CA GLY A 132 2.55 14.81 3.32
C GLY A 132 3.48 14.55 2.12
N ALA A 133 4.65 13.92 2.33
CA ALA A 133 5.62 13.65 1.27
C ALA A 133 5.28 12.36 0.51
N PHE A 134 5.29 12.40 -0.81
CA PHE A 134 4.97 11.25 -1.66
C PHE A 134 6.03 10.14 -1.55
N VAL A 135 5.56 8.91 -1.37
CA VAL A 135 6.38 7.69 -1.34
C VAL A 135 6.02 6.84 -2.56
N PRO A 136 6.86 6.79 -3.61
CA PRO A 136 6.49 6.13 -4.87
C PRO A 136 6.47 4.61 -4.80
N ARG A 137 7.23 4.00 -3.88
CA ARG A 137 7.39 2.54 -3.77
C ARG A 137 6.58 2.01 -2.57
N PRO A 138 5.49 1.26 -2.81
CA PRO A 138 4.64 0.74 -1.72
C PRO A 138 5.38 -0.15 -0.71
N GLY A 139 6.44 -0.86 -1.13
CA GLY A 139 7.29 -1.64 -0.22
C GLY A 139 7.95 -0.82 0.89
N ALA A 140 8.27 0.44 0.62
CA ALA A 140 8.87 1.34 1.59
C ALA A 140 7.88 1.78 2.69
N ILE A 141 6.56 1.66 2.48
CA ILE A 141 5.58 2.15 3.47
C ILE A 141 5.44 1.19 4.64
N ILE A 142 5.55 -0.12 4.39
CA ILE A 142 5.33 -1.15 5.41
C ILE A 142 6.20 -0.90 6.65
N SER A 143 7.47 -0.56 6.45
CA SER A 143 8.42 -0.31 7.54
C SER A 143 8.40 1.12 8.10
N THR A 144 7.49 1.99 7.65
CA THR A 144 7.31 3.38 8.18
C THR A 144 6.23 3.52 9.25
N PHE A 145 5.49 2.43 9.54
CA PHE A 145 4.38 2.42 10.50
C PHE A 145 4.90 2.41 11.96
N LEU A 146 5.36 3.57 12.41
CA LEU A 146 5.91 3.82 13.75
C LEU A 146 5.36 5.15 14.26
N ASP A 147 4.90 5.19 15.51
CA ASP A 147 4.45 6.43 16.19
C ASP A 147 3.52 7.30 15.33
N VAL A 148 2.47 6.65 14.83
CA VAL A 148 1.49 7.21 13.90
C VAL A 148 0.47 8.06 14.67
N ALA A 149 0.25 9.29 14.20
CA ALA A 149 -0.80 10.17 14.68
C ALA A 149 -2.15 9.81 14.02
N SER A 150 -2.13 9.67 12.70
CA SER A 150 -3.32 9.30 11.93
C SER A 150 -2.97 8.60 10.62
N VAL A 151 -3.95 7.83 10.12
CA VAL A 151 -3.98 7.31 8.75
C VAL A 151 -5.26 7.75 8.08
N GLU A 152 -5.14 8.33 6.90
CA GLU A 152 -6.26 8.79 6.08
C GLU A 152 -6.30 7.98 4.79
N VAL A 153 -7.42 7.29 4.51
CA VAL A 153 -7.67 6.55 3.27
C VAL A 153 -8.72 7.29 2.45
N LEU A 154 -8.27 7.90 1.36
CA LEU A 154 -9.10 8.64 0.42
C LEU A 154 -9.54 7.73 -0.72
N ARG A 155 -10.86 7.67 -0.93
CA ARG A 155 -11.47 6.84 -1.98
C ARG A 155 -11.82 7.68 -3.20
N GLY A 156 -11.52 7.14 -4.38
CA GLY A 156 -11.68 7.84 -5.64
C GLY A 156 -10.49 8.75 -6.00
N PRO A 157 -10.44 9.26 -7.25
CA PRO A 157 -9.27 9.95 -7.78
C PRO A 157 -8.86 11.19 -6.95
N GLN A 158 -7.59 11.28 -6.58
CA GLN A 158 -7.00 12.43 -5.85
C GLN A 158 -5.97 13.19 -6.70
N GLY A 159 -6.15 13.16 -8.03
CA GLY A 159 -5.20 13.71 -9.00
C GLY A 159 -4.90 15.20 -8.83
N THR A 160 -5.81 15.98 -8.24
CA THR A 160 -5.66 17.44 -8.11
C THR A 160 -4.73 17.86 -6.96
N LEU A 161 -4.81 17.22 -5.79
CA LEU A 161 -4.02 17.59 -4.61
C LEU A 161 -2.91 16.59 -4.27
N SER A 162 -3.15 15.29 -4.45
CA SER A 162 -2.13 14.24 -4.23
C SER A 162 -1.22 14.04 -5.44
N GLY A 163 -1.66 14.49 -6.63
CA GLY A 163 -0.86 14.49 -7.85
C GLY A 163 -0.97 13.22 -8.67
N ARG A 164 0.09 12.90 -9.43
CA ARG A 164 0.14 11.68 -10.23
C ARG A 164 0.00 10.44 -9.35
N ASN A 165 -0.42 9.32 -9.93
CA ASN A 165 -0.44 8.01 -9.25
C ASN A 165 -1.49 7.92 -8.13
N ALA A 166 -2.49 8.81 -8.16
CA ALA A 166 -3.69 8.80 -7.32
C ALA A 166 -4.95 8.58 -8.19
N VAL A 167 -4.92 7.54 -9.02
CA VAL A 167 -5.97 7.23 -10.00
C VAL A 167 -7.24 6.76 -9.30
N VAL A 168 -7.10 5.95 -8.25
CA VAL A 168 -8.23 5.29 -7.58
C VAL A 168 -8.37 5.68 -6.10
N GLY A 169 -7.34 6.33 -5.54
CA GLY A 169 -7.35 6.81 -4.16
C GLY A 169 -5.98 7.22 -3.67
N ALA A 170 -5.89 7.48 -2.36
CA ALA A 170 -4.64 7.76 -1.67
C ALA A 170 -4.66 7.25 -0.22
N ILE A 171 -3.49 6.95 0.35
CA ILE A 171 -3.27 6.66 1.76
C ILE A 171 -2.25 7.67 2.30
N ALA A 172 -2.65 8.49 3.26
CA ALA A 172 -1.77 9.43 3.93
C ALA A 172 -1.51 8.97 5.37
N ILE A 173 -0.24 8.83 5.73
CA ILE A 173 0.20 8.51 7.08
C ILE A 173 0.82 9.77 7.68
N THR A 174 0.32 10.21 8.83
CA THR A 174 0.84 11.34 9.58
C THR A 174 1.43 10.83 10.88
N THR A 175 2.63 11.29 11.22
CA THR A 175 3.37 10.87 12.41
C THR A 175 3.29 11.93 13.50
N ASN A 176 3.35 11.52 14.76
CA ASN A 176 3.30 12.46 15.88
C ASN A 176 4.48 13.45 15.80
N ALA A 177 4.17 14.75 15.87
CA ALA A 177 5.17 15.80 16.06
C ALA A 177 5.54 15.90 17.56
N PRO A 178 6.71 16.45 17.91
CA PRO A 178 7.01 16.76 19.29
C PRO A 178 5.99 17.71 19.91
N ASP A 179 5.56 17.38 21.12
CA ASP A 179 4.74 18.25 21.97
C ASP A 179 5.67 19.20 22.74
N LEU A 180 5.36 20.49 22.74
CA LEU A 180 6.15 21.52 23.41
C LEU A 180 5.66 21.79 24.84
N SER A 181 4.48 21.29 25.21
CA SER A 181 3.82 21.60 26.47
C SER A 181 4.21 20.66 27.60
N GLU A 182 4.48 19.38 27.28
CA GLU A 182 4.72 18.36 28.30
C GLU A 182 5.72 17.29 27.87
N MET A 183 6.43 16.75 28.86
CA MET A 183 7.22 15.54 28.70
C MET A 183 6.27 14.34 28.85
N ASN A 184 6.26 13.45 27.86
CA ASN A 184 5.46 12.23 27.91
C ASN A 184 6.17 11.10 27.17
N GLY A 185 5.76 9.87 27.40
CA GLY A 185 6.30 8.71 26.73
C GLY A 185 5.41 7.50 26.85
N ARG A 186 5.75 6.47 26.07
CA ARG A 186 5.15 5.15 26.20
C ARG A 186 6.15 4.04 25.92
N ALA A 187 5.99 2.93 26.64
CA ALA A 187 6.68 1.69 26.37
C ALA A 187 5.67 0.56 26.21
N GLU A 188 5.91 -0.33 25.26
CA GLU A 188 5.07 -1.50 24.99
C GLU A 188 5.96 -2.74 24.83
N PHE A 189 5.57 -3.84 25.47
CA PHE A 189 6.15 -5.16 25.29
C PHE A 189 5.06 -6.17 24.93
N GLU A 190 5.31 -6.99 23.93
CA GLU A 190 4.36 -8.01 23.47
C GLU A 190 5.05 -9.37 23.33
N TYR A 191 4.35 -10.43 23.75
CA TYR A 191 4.68 -11.81 23.43
C TYR A 191 3.45 -12.55 22.92
N GLY A 192 3.59 -13.29 21.82
CA GLY A 192 2.46 -13.98 21.20
C GLY A 192 2.84 -15.19 20.34
N SER A 193 1.88 -15.68 19.56
CA SER A 193 2.02 -16.81 18.65
C SER A 193 3.28 -16.71 17.78
N PHE A 194 3.82 -17.88 17.40
CA PHE A 194 5.03 -18.00 16.57
C PHE A 194 6.28 -17.33 17.19
N ASN A 195 6.39 -17.41 18.52
CA ASN A 195 7.42 -16.73 19.31
C ASN A 195 7.58 -15.26 18.92
N THR A 196 6.46 -14.59 18.68
CA THR A 196 6.50 -13.18 18.31
C THR A 196 6.84 -12.36 19.54
N PHE A 197 7.92 -11.59 19.46
CA PHE A 197 8.29 -10.59 20.47
C PHE A 197 8.25 -9.21 19.84
N LYS A 198 7.64 -8.23 20.53
CA LYS A 198 7.67 -6.82 20.13
C LYS A 198 8.07 -5.96 21.32
N ALA A 199 8.93 -4.99 21.09
CA ALA A 199 9.23 -3.92 22.02
C ALA A 199 9.08 -2.58 21.28
N LEU A 200 8.30 -1.66 21.83
CA LEU A 200 8.14 -0.31 21.31
C LEU A 200 8.41 0.70 22.41
N PHE A 201 9.10 1.78 22.06
CA PHE A 201 9.38 2.89 22.95
C PHE A 201 9.14 4.20 22.21
N VAL A 202 8.50 5.15 22.89
CA VAL A 202 8.36 6.53 22.42
C VAL A 202 8.61 7.46 23.59
N GLY A 203 9.32 8.56 23.35
CA GLY A 203 9.53 9.61 24.33
C GLY A 203 9.48 10.99 23.67
N ASN A 204 8.80 11.91 24.32
CA ASN A 204 8.69 13.32 24.00
C ASN A 204 9.37 14.16 25.07
N VAL A 205 10.18 15.13 24.67
CA VAL A 205 10.87 16.04 25.58
C VAL A 205 10.71 17.47 25.06
N PRO A 206 9.95 18.34 25.76
CA PRO A 206 9.95 19.77 25.50
C PRO A 206 11.27 20.34 26.05
N VAL A 207 12.20 20.68 25.15
CA VAL A 207 13.54 21.18 25.52
C VAL A 207 13.46 22.66 25.95
N SER A 208 12.51 23.40 25.36
CA SER A 208 12.08 24.74 25.75
C SER A 208 10.61 24.94 25.39
N GLU A 209 10.05 26.10 25.72
CA GLU A 209 8.68 26.49 25.31
C GLU A 209 8.47 26.50 23.79
N THR A 210 9.54 26.64 23.01
CA THR A 210 9.49 26.75 21.54
C THR A 210 10.19 25.60 20.81
N PHE A 211 10.87 24.70 21.51
CA PHE A 211 11.64 23.62 20.89
C PHE A 211 11.43 22.29 21.62
N GLY A 212 11.08 21.25 20.87
CA GLY A 212 10.80 19.92 21.39
C GLY A 212 11.41 18.82 20.54
N LEU A 213 11.75 17.72 21.19
CA LEU A 213 12.30 16.51 20.58
C LEU A 213 11.40 15.32 20.87
N ARG A 214 11.29 14.42 19.89
CA ARG A 214 10.57 13.16 20.06
C ARG A 214 11.37 12.02 19.44
N VAL A 215 11.50 10.92 20.17
CA VAL A 215 12.16 9.70 19.69
C VAL A 215 11.17 8.55 19.75
N ALA A 216 11.11 7.74 18.69
CA ALA A 216 10.33 6.52 18.63
C ALA A 216 11.19 5.36 18.13
N GLY A 217 10.97 4.17 18.66
CA GLY A 217 11.68 2.96 18.26
C GLY A 217 10.80 1.73 18.40
N VAL A 218 10.94 0.77 17.49
CA VAL A 218 10.29 -0.53 17.56
C VAL A 218 11.23 -1.64 17.10
N SER A 219 11.20 -2.74 17.82
CA SER A 219 11.79 -4.01 17.42
C SER A 219 10.69 -5.08 17.46
N ARG A 220 10.57 -5.89 16.41
CA ARG A 220 9.64 -7.01 16.35
C ARG A 220 10.33 -8.22 15.71
N THR A 221 10.28 -9.37 16.37
CA THR A 221 10.77 -10.65 15.83
C THR A 221 9.63 -11.66 15.81
N THR A 222 9.63 -12.58 14.84
CA THR A 222 8.70 -13.72 14.77
C THR A 222 9.36 -14.88 14.02
N ASP A 223 9.04 -16.12 14.38
CA ASP A 223 9.55 -17.33 13.73
C ASP A 223 8.81 -17.65 12.42
N GLY A 224 7.65 -17.01 12.19
CA GLY A 224 6.76 -17.34 11.08
C GLY A 224 5.89 -18.57 11.36
N HIS A 225 4.95 -18.83 10.46
CA HIS A 225 3.90 -19.82 10.65
C HIS A 225 3.92 -20.96 9.61
N ALA A 226 4.79 -20.90 8.60
CA ALA A 226 4.77 -21.85 7.49
C ALA A 226 5.74 -23.02 7.71
N TYR A 227 5.22 -24.22 7.95
CA TYR A 227 6.05 -25.42 8.10
C TYR A 227 6.28 -26.12 6.75
N ASN A 228 7.52 -26.40 6.40
CA ASN A 228 7.87 -27.06 5.14
C ASN A 228 8.12 -28.56 5.31
N LEU A 229 7.32 -29.39 4.64
CA LEU A 229 7.45 -30.85 4.71
C LEU A 229 8.74 -31.37 4.05
N PHE A 230 9.32 -30.61 3.13
CA PHE A 230 10.50 -31.03 2.36
C PHE A 230 11.77 -31.06 3.21
N ASP A 231 12.07 -29.95 3.90
CA ASP A 231 13.29 -29.78 4.71
C ASP A 231 13.04 -29.78 6.23
N LYS A 232 11.77 -29.88 6.64
CA LYS A 232 11.32 -29.88 8.05
C LYS A 232 11.58 -28.57 8.80
N GLN A 233 11.71 -27.45 8.09
CA GLN A 233 11.92 -26.12 8.67
C GLN A 233 10.64 -25.28 8.70
N THR A 234 10.62 -24.25 9.56
CA THR A 234 9.57 -23.22 9.58
C THR A 234 10.07 -21.97 8.87
N TYR A 235 9.18 -21.33 8.12
CA TYR A 235 9.42 -20.13 7.34
C TYR A 235 8.38 -19.04 7.62
N GLY A 236 8.69 -17.82 7.18
CA GLY A 236 8.01 -16.59 7.52
C GLY A 236 8.70 -15.84 8.66
N ALA A 237 9.89 -16.28 9.05
CA ALA A 237 10.67 -15.64 10.10
C ALA A 237 11.05 -14.22 9.66
N SER A 238 10.82 -13.25 10.53
CA SER A 238 11.18 -11.86 10.25
C SER A 238 11.53 -11.08 11.50
N THR A 239 12.48 -10.17 11.34
CA THR A 239 12.91 -9.19 12.32
C THR A 239 12.76 -7.80 11.73
N THR A 240 11.94 -6.95 12.35
CA THR A 240 11.76 -5.55 12.00
C THR A 240 12.40 -4.68 13.07
N LEU A 241 13.25 -3.76 12.65
CA LEU A 241 13.80 -2.70 13.49
C LEU A 241 13.50 -1.36 12.83
N ALA A 242 12.84 -0.45 13.53
CA ALA A 242 12.61 0.90 13.04
C ALA A 242 12.81 1.94 14.14
N GLY A 243 13.26 3.13 13.76
CA GLY A 243 13.46 4.25 14.65
C GLY A 243 13.20 5.58 13.95
N ARG A 244 12.72 6.57 14.71
CA ARG A 244 12.50 7.94 14.24
C ARG A 244 12.94 8.94 15.31
N LEU A 245 13.63 9.99 14.86
CA LEU A 245 13.87 11.21 15.62
C LEU A 245 13.11 12.35 14.95
N SER A 246 12.34 13.10 15.74
CA SER A 246 11.58 14.26 15.30
C SER A 246 11.95 15.48 16.15
N ALA A 247 11.97 16.66 15.53
CA ALA A 247 12.17 17.94 16.18
C ALA A 247 11.09 18.93 15.73
N LYS A 248 10.52 19.70 16.66
CA LYS A 248 9.61 20.82 16.39
C LYS A 248 10.25 22.08 16.94
N TRP A 249 10.30 23.13 16.13
CA TRP A 249 10.78 24.45 16.52
C TRP A 249 9.81 25.54 16.07
N GLU A 250 9.19 26.22 17.03
CA GLU A 250 8.52 27.50 16.85
C GLU A 250 9.58 28.60 16.85
N ILE A 251 10.23 28.80 15.70
CA ILE A 251 11.33 29.75 15.53
C ILE A 251 10.87 31.17 15.86
N THR A 252 9.64 31.51 15.45
CA THR A 252 8.90 32.71 15.85
C THR A 252 7.42 32.34 15.98
N PRO A 253 6.55 33.20 16.55
CA PRO A 253 5.10 32.94 16.58
C PRO A 253 4.46 32.70 15.21
N ALA A 254 5.12 33.14 14.13
CA ALA A 254 4.66 32.98 12.76
C ALA A 254 5.38 31.86 11.99
N LEU A 255 6.50 31.33 12.49
CA LEU A 255 7.38 30.44 11.74
C LEU A 255 7.64 29.16 12.52
N THR A 256 7.08 28.05 12.05
CA THR A 256 7.21 26.74 12.66
C THR A 256 7.95 25.79 11.72
N TRP A 257 8.91 25.06 12.28
CA TRP A 257 9.66 24.02 11.58
C TRP A 257 9.46 22.67 12.27
N VAL A 258 9.19 21.62 11.48
CA VAL A 258 9.22 20.24 11.94
C VAL A 258 10.18 19.43 11.07
N GLY A 259 11.23 18.90 11.68
CA GLY A 259 12.22 18.03 11.03
C GLY A 259 12.09 16.60 11.51
N ARG A 260 12.23 15.62 10.61
CA ARG A 260 12.22 14.20 10.97
C ARG A 260 13.32 13.42 10.25
N ALA A 261 13.90 12.46 10.96
CA ALA A 261 14.82 11.46 10.42
C ALA A 261 14.37 10.08 10.85
N ASP A 262 14.20 9.16 9.90
CA ASP A 262 13.79 7.77 10.15
C ASP A 262 14.74 6.75 9.53
N TYR A 263 14.82 5.59 10.17
CA TYR A 263 15.50 4.40 9.67
C TYR A 263 14.60 3.20 9.93
N ALA A 264 14.51 2.29 8.97
CA ALA A 264 13.87 1.01 9.18
C ALA A 264 14.57 -0.11 8.41
N GLN A 265 14.52 -1.30 8.98
CA GLN A 265 15.10 -2.51 8.42
C GLN A 265 14.20 -3.71 8.70
N ILE A 266 14.00 -4.55 7.68
CA ILE A 266 13.38 -5.87 7.82
C ILE A 266 14.37 -6.92 7.34
N THR A 267 14.70 -7.87 8.20
CA THR A 267 15.47 -9.08 7.85
C THR A 267 14.63 -10.32 8.06
N GLY A 268 14.94 -11.41 7.37
CA GLY A 268 14.21 -12.68 7.52
C GLY A 268 14.47 -13.61 6.36
N ASP A 269 13.67 -14.67 6.26
CA ASP A 269 13.70 -15.57 5.10
C ASP A 269 12.99 -14.97 3.88
N GLY A 270 12.13 -13.97 4.07
CA GLY A 270 11.43 -13.29 2.97
C GLY A 270 10.34 -14.13 2.30
N LEU A 271 10.08 -15.34 2.81
CA LEU A 271 9.12 -16.25 2.23
C LEU A 271 7.69 -15.74 2.49
N ASN A 272 6.88 -15.71 1.43
CA ASN A 272 5.44 -15.63 1.57
C ASN A 272 4.86 -17.01 1.22
N PRO A 273 4.34 -17.77 2.20
CA PRO A 273 3.94 -19.14 1.98
C PRO A 273 2.82 -19.24 0.94
N SER A 274 2.94 -20.20 0.04
CA SER A 274 1.94 -20.47 -1.00
C SER A 274 1.69 -21.96 -1.17
N ASN A 275 0.43 -22.32 -1.41
CA ASN A 275 0.00 -23.69 -1.67
C ASN A 275 -0.71 -23.81 -3.01
N ILE A 276 -0.84 -25.05 -3.47
CA ILE A 276 -1.77 -25.36 -4.56
C ILE A 276 -3.19 -25.20 -4.05
N ASP A 277 -4.00 -24.49 -4.81
CA ASP A 277 -5.44 -24.42 -4.63
C ASP A 277 -6.04 -25.64 -5.32
N VAL A 278 -6.27 -26.73 -4.56
CA VAL A 278 -6.76 -27.99 -5.13
C VAL A 278 -8.20 -27.88 -5.61
N ASP A 279 -9.00 -26.95 -5.06
CA ASP A 279 -10.40 -26.76 -5.44
C ASP A 279 -10.51 -25.95 -6.74
N ALA A 280 -9.63 -24.96 -6.94
CA ALA A 280 -9.55 -24.20 -8.18
C ALA A 280 -8.74 -24.88 -9.29
N SER A 281 -8.11 -26.03 -9.02
CA SER A 281 -7.26 -26.76 -9.97
C SER A 281 -7.96 -28.01 -10.52
N PRO A 282 -7.90 -28.29 -11.83
CA PRO A 282 -8.53 -29.49 -12.38
C PRO A 282 -7.88 -30.79 -11.87
N GLN A 283 -8.67 -31.71 -11.33
CA GLN A 283 -8.17 -32.98 -10.76
C GLN A 283 -7.25 -33.79 -11.71
N PRO A 284 -7.59 -34.00 -13.00
CA PRO A 284 -6.70 -34.75 -13.89
C PRO A 284 -5.33 -34.10 -14.10
N GLN A 285 -5.28 -32.75 -14.06
CA GLN A 285 -4.04 -32.00 -14.15
C GLN A 285 -3.24 -32.10 -12.84
N LEU A 286 -3.90 -32.08 -11.67
CA LEU A 286 -3.25 -32.31 -10.38
C LEU A 286 -2.59 -33.69 -10.31
N ASP A 287 -3.32 -34.75 -10.68
CA ASP A 287 -2.80 -36.12 -10.66
C ASP A 287 -1.59 -36.27 -11.58
N THR A 288 -1.67 -35.68 -12.79
CA THR A 288 -0.56 -35.65 -13.75
C THR A 288 0.64 -34.91 -13.19
N PHE A 289 0.42 -33.77 -12.55
CA PHE A 289 1.49 -32.94 -11.98
C PHE A 289 2.23 -33.64 -10.85
N VAL A 290 1.50 -34.22 -9.89
CA VAL A 290 2.08 -35.02 -8.80
C VAL A 290 2.86 -36.21 -9.36
N SER A 291 2.27 -36.95 -10.32
CA SER A 291 2.91 -38.10 -10.96
C SER A 291 4.22 -37.73 -11.67
N ARG A 292 4.24 -36.62 -12.41
CA ARG A 292 5.45 -36.17 -13.13
C ARG A 292 6.53 -35.66 -12.20
N ILE A 293 6.17 -35.00 -11.10
CA ILE A 293 7.15 -34.63 -10.06
C ILE A 293 7.76 -35.89 -9.44
N ALA A 294 6.94 -36.89 -9.12
CA ALA A 294 7.42 -38.18 -8.60
C ALA A 294 8.36 -38.89 -9.58
N ALA A 295 7.99 -38.96 -10.87
CA ALA A 295 8.81 -39.54 -11.93
C ALA A 295 10.15 -38.78 -12.13
N ALA A 296 10.19 -37.49 -11.82
CA ALA A 296 11.41 -36.68 -11.85
C ALA A 296 12.28 -36.81 -10.57
N GLY A 297 11.87 -37.65 -9.61
CA GLY A 297 12.57 -37.89 -8.35
C GLY A 297 12.21 -36.91 -7.22
N GLY A 298 11.09 -36.20 -7.33
CA GLY A 298 10.51 -35.36 -6.28
C GLY A 298 9.45 -36.11 -5.48
N ALA A 299 8.91 -35.46 -4.44
CA ALA A 299 7.83 -36.00 -3.62
C ALA A 299 6.89 -34.86 -3.19
N LEU A 300 5.91 -34.54 -4.04
CA LEU A 300 4.93 -33.50 -3.74
C LEU A 300 3.74 -34.08 -2.99
N ALA A 301 3.64 -33.72 -1.72
CA ALA A 301 2.45 -33.90 -0.90
C ALA A 301 1.57 -32.67 -1.06
N LEU A 302 0.32 -32.88 -1.49
CA LEU A 302 -0.69 -31.83 -1.48
C LEU A 302 -1.20 -31.70 -0.04
N SER A 303 -1.00 -30.55 0.57
CA SER A 303 -1.67 -30.13 1.79
C SER A 303 -3.01 -29.46 1.43
N GLY A 304 -3.90 -29.28 2.40
CA GLY A 304 -5.13 -28.50 2.18
C GLY A 304 -4.79 -27.09 1.69
N ASN A 305 -5.66 -26.51 0.85
CA ASN A 305 -5.41 -25.26 0.11
C ASN A 305 -4.75 -24.17 0.95
N THR A 306 -5.26 -23.97 2.16
CA THR A 306 -4.90 -22.89 3.08
C THR A 306 -4.04 -23.35 4.25
N SER A 307 -3.63 -24.62 4.28
CA SER A 307 -2.79 -25.17 5.33
C SER A 307 -1.46 -24.43 5.38
N HIS A 308 -1.01 -23.99 6.56
CA HIS A 308 0.35 -23.44 6.73
C HIS A 308 1.46 -24.51 6.65
N ILE A 309 1.20 -25.59 5.93
CA ILE A 309 2.12 -26.69 5.65
C ILE A 309 2.40 -26.63 4.15
N VAL A 310 3.62 -26.24 3.79
CA VAL A 310 4.08 -26.19 2.40
C VAL A 310 4.94 -27.42 2.10
N ASN A 311 5.12 -27.74 0.82
CA ASN A 311 6.03 -28.81 0.42
C ASN A 311 6.80 -28.43 -0.84
N GLN A 312 7.87 -27.68 -0.65
CA GLN A 312 8.69 -27.18 -1.73
C GLN A 312 10.15 -27.04 -1.30
N ARG A 313 11.06 -27.02 -2.26
CA ARG A 313 12.47 -26.77 -2.00
C ARG A 313 12.66 -25.29 -1.71
N MET A 314 13.43 -24.97 -0.67
CA MET A 314 13.88 -23.60 -0.41
C MET A 314 15.38 -23.51 -0.68
N VAL A 315 15.82 -22.45 -1.34
CA VAL A 315 17.23 -22.22 -1.66
C VAL A 315 17.64 -20.88 -1.09
N ASP A 316 18.34 -20.90 0.04
CA ASP A 316 18.85 -19.72 0.78
C ASP A 316 17.86 -18.54 0.83
N PRO A 317 16.60 -18.74 1.26
CA PRO A 317 15.62 -17.67 1.30
C PRO A 317 16.11 -16.57 2.25
N LEU A 318 16.06 -15.33 1.77
CA LEU A 318 16.54 -14.16 2.49
C LEU A 318 15.72 -12.95 2.05
N VAL A 319 15.34 -12.10 3.00
CA VAL A 319 15.02 -10.70 2.75
C VAL A 319 15.90 -9.80 3.58
N LEU A 320 16.40 -8.73 2.96
CA LEU A 320 17.00 -7.57 3.60
C LEU A 320 16.38 -6.33 2.97
N ASP A 321 15.40 -5.75 3.65
CA ASP A 321 14.79 -4.47 3.32
C ASP A 321 15.40 -3.41 4.24
N ARG A 322 15.86 -2.28 3.69
CA ARG A 322 16.43 -1.17 4.44
C ARG A 322 15.97 0.14 3.86
N GLN A 323 15.63 1.09 4.71
CA GLN A 323 15.41 2.46 4.28
C GLN A 323 15.81 3.48 5.33
N TYR A 324 16.07 4.70 4.84
CA TYR A 324 16.18 5.88 5.67
C TYR A 324 15.52 7.07 4.98
N GLY A 325 14.94 7.94 5.79
CA GLY A 325 14.19 9.10 5.35
C GLY A 325 14.57 10.36 6.11
N LEU A 326 14.51 11.49 5.41
CA LEU A 326 14.58 12.82 5.99
C LEU A 326 13.37 13.63 5.50
N SER A 327 12.70 14.34 6.39
CA SER A 327 11.67 15.31 6.02
C SER A 327 11.84 16.62 6.78
N SER A 328 11.44 17.70 6.11
CA SER A 328 11.45 19.05 6.65
C SER A 328 10.17 19.75 6.22
N ASP A 329 9.39 20.17 7.20
CA ASP A 329 8.14 20.89 7.04
C ASP A 329 8.28 22.27 7.66
N LEU A 330 8.23 23.32 6.84
CA LEU A 330 8.38 24.70 7.29
C LEU A 330 7.11 25.47 6.95
N SER A 331 6.43 26.01 7.96
CA SER A 331 5.20 26.79 7.81
C SER A 331 5.41 28.22 8.31
N LEU A 332 5.09 29.20 7.46
CA LEU A 332 5.10 30.62 7.76
C LEU A 332 3.67 31.17 7.70
N ALA A 333 3.08 31.45 8.86
CA ALA A 333 1.80 32.14 9.00
C ALA A 333 2.00 33.66 8.93
N ALA A 334 1.54 34.28 7.84
CA ALA A 334 1.52 35.73 7.71
C ALA A 334 0.41 36.34 8.58
N GLY A 335 0.64 37.56 9.11
CA GLY A 335 -0.29 38.23 10.02
C GLY A 335 -1.68 38.57 9.43
N ASN A 336 -1.89 38.36 8.14
CA ASN A 336 -3.17 38.47 7.45
C ASN A 336 -3.91 37.12 7.29
N GLY A 337 -3.44 36.06 7.97
CA GLY A 337 -4.03 34.73 7.98
C GLY A 337 -3.65 33.82 6.80
N PHE A 338 -2.75 34.26 5.91
CA PHE A 338 -2.18 33.40 4.88
C PHE A 338 -1.08 32.53 5.46
N GLU A 339 -0.90 31.32 4.92
CA GLU A 339 0.21 30.44 5.26
C GLU A 339 1.00 30.10 4.00
N VAL A 340 2.34 30.20 4.10
CA VAL A 340 3.27 29.65 3.11
C VAL A 340 3.94 28.44 3.74
N ARG A 341 3.78 27.27 3.11
CA ARG A 341 4.35 26.03 3.61
C ARG A 341 5.33 25.43 2.60
N LEU A 342 6.50 25.01 3.07
CA LEU A 342 7.52 24.35 2.27
C LEU A 342 7.80 22.96 2.85
N LEU A 343 7.43 21.94 2.09
CA LEU A 343 7.70 20.55 2.40
C LEU A 343 8.86 20.02 1.57
N ASN A 344 9.86 19.45 2.22
CA ASN A 344 10.97 18.77 1.58
C ASN A 344 11.10 17.35 2.13
N SER A 345 11.45 16.40 1.27
CA SER A 345 11.74 15.04 1.71
C SER A 345 12.82 14.38 0.86
N TYR A 346 13.61 13.52 1.49
CA TYR A 346 14.51 12.57 0.85
C TYR A 346 14.24 11.18 1.41
N ARG A 347 14.23 10.15 0.57
CA ARG A 347 14.17 8.75 1.00
C ARG A 347 15.06 7.89 0.11
N ASP A 348 15.80 6.98 0.74
CA ASP A 348 16.58 5.95 0.08
C ASP A 348 16.11 4.61 0.64
N TRP A 349 15.65 3.74 -0.25
CA TRP A 349 15.15 2.42 0.06
C TRP A 349 15.89 1.40 -0.79
N SER A 350 16.32 0.31 -0.16
CA SER A 350 16.87 -0.85 -0.83
C SER A 350 16.25 -2.13 -0.30
N ASN A 351 16.02 -3.06 -1.20
CA ASN A 351 15.55 -4.39 -0.89
C ASN A 351 16.43 -5.40 -1.62
N ARG A 352 16.94 -6.39 -0.91
CA ARG A 352 17.60 -7.55 -1.49
C ARG A 352 16.85 -8.79 -1.03
N GLN A 353 16.49 -9.63 -1.98
CA GLN A 353 15.75 -10.84 -1.70
C GLN A 353 16.27 -12.02 -2.51
N ASN A 354 16.20 -13.21 -1.92
CA ASN A 354 16.26 -14.46 -2.65
C ASN A 354 14.90 -15.15 -2.54
N ASP A 355 14.28 -15.41 -3.68
CA ASP A 355 12.89 -15.87 -3.76
C ASP A 355 12.76 -17.39 -3.51
N GLY A 356 13.86 -18.11 -3.30
CA GLY A 356 13.87 -19.58 -3.17
C GLY A 356 13.52 -20.28 -4.49
N ASP A 357 13.04 -21.54 -4.45
CA ASP A 357 12.60 -22.25 -5.66
C ASP A 357 11.39 -21.54 -6.29
N ASN A 358 11.57 -21.06 -7.52
CA ASN A 358 10.52 -20.36 -8.26
C ASN A 358 9.65 -21.33 -9.08
N ALA A 359 9.97 -22.63 -9.11
CA ALA A 359 9.05 -23.66 -9.58
C ALA A 359 8.06 -24.10 -8.49
N LEU A 360 8.32 -23.79 -7.21
CA LEU A 360 7.47 -24.14 -6.07
C LEU A 360 7.20 -25.65 -5.98
N THR A 361 8.22 -26.45 -6.27
CA THR A 361 8.16 -27.91 -6.22
C THR A 361 9.21 -28.46 -5.27
N THR A 362 9.21 -29.76 -5.02
CA THR A 362 10.31 -30.41 -4.28
C THR A 362 11.55 -30.65 -5.16
N LEU A 363 11.53 -30.25 -6.44
CA LEU A 363 12.62 -30.43 -7.37
C LEU A 363 13.50 -29.18 -7.42
N ASP A 364 14.79 -29.38 -7.63
CA ASP A 364 15.75 -28.30 -7.80
C ASP A 364 15.72 -27.77 -9.24
N ILE A 365 14.73 -26.92 -9.55
CA ILE A 365 14.51 -26.41 -10.92
C ILE A 365 15.20 -25.07 -11.13
N PHE A 366 14.79 -24.01 -10.46
CA PHE A 366 15.46 -22.70 -10.59
C PHE A 366 15.07 -21.78 -9.44
N TYR A 367 15.96 -20.87 -9.10
CA TYR A 367 15.71 -19.85 -8.09
C TYR A 367 16.17 -18.49 -8.58
N ARG A 368 15.60 -17.44 -7.97
CA ARG A 368 15.83 -16.06 -8.39
C ARG A 368 16.31 -15.20 -7.22
N GLY A 369 17.41 -14.50 -7.44
CA GLY A 369 17.81 -13.37 -6.61
C GLY A 369 17.31 -12.06 -7.21
N ALA A 370 16.86 -11.14 -6.38
CA ALA A 370 16.44 -9.80 -6.80
C ALA A 370 17.00 -8.73 -5.87
N SER A 371 17.34 -7.58 -6.45
CA SER A 371 17.58 -6.36 -5.71
C SER A 371 16.75 -5.22 -6.31
N PHE A 372 16.31 -4.32 -5.44
CA PHE A 372 15.55 -3.14 -5.76
C PHE A 372 16.17 -1.96 -5.00
N GLU A 373 16.38 -0.85 -5.68
CA GLU A 373 16.92 0.37 -5.09
C GLU A 373 16.09 1.57 -5.57
N SER A 374 15.75 2.47 -4.66
CA SER A 374 15.02 3.70 -4.97
C SER A 374 15.57 4.86 -4.15
N ARG A 375 15.87 5.97 -4.82
CA ARG A 375 16.20 7.26 -4.18
C ARG A 375 15.23 8.31 -4.67
N THR A 376 14.54 8.95 -3.74
CA THR A 376 13.45 9.87 -4.05
C THR A 376 13.64 11.18 -3.35
N GLN A 377 13.38 12.27 -4.06
CA GLN A 377 13.31 13.63 -3.50
C GLN A 377 11.98 14.26 -3.88
N ASN A 378 11.34 14.92 -2.91
CA ASN A 378 10.11 15.68 -3.14
C ASN A 378 10.25 17.08 -2.54
N HIS A 379 9.76 18.07 -3.27
CA HIS A 379 9.72 19.47 -2.86
C HIS A 379 8.34 20.03 -3.21
N GLU A 380 7.64 20.57 -2.22
CA GLU A 380 6.32 21.18 -2.41
C GLU A 380 6.26 22.53 -1.71
N LEU A 381 6.00 23.59 -2.47
CA LEU A 381 5.73 24.92 -1.96
C LEU A 381 4.23 25.18 -2.07
N GLN A 382 3.60 25.55 -0.96
CA GLN A 382 2.16 25.77 -0.86
C GLN A 382 1.89 27.19 -0.41
N LEU A 383 0.84 27.79 -0.98
CA LEU A 383 0.21 29.01 -0.51
C LEU A 383 -1.23 28.69 -0.15
N ILE A 384 -1.55 28.90 1.12
CA ILE A 384 -2.81 28.54 1.74
C ILE A 384 -3.46 29.84 2.23
N SER A 385 -4.66 30.16 1.73
CA SER A 385 -5.38 31.34 2.19
C SER A 385 -5.97 31.14 3.60
N PRO A 386 -6.31 32.21 4.32
CA PRO A 386 -7.27 32.09 5.42
C PRO A 386 -8.60 31.49 4.91
N LYS A 387 -9.26 30.68 5.75
CA LYS A 387 -10.52 30.02 5.40
C LYS A 387 -11.67 31.01 5.50
N ASP A 388 -12.52 31.06 4.48
CA ASP A 388 -13.76 31.86 4.49
C ASP A 388 -13.58 33.35 4.83
N THR A 389 -12.47 33.98 4.46
CA THR A 389 -12.25 35.41 4.71
C THR A 389 -12.10 36.24 3.45
N LEU A 390 -11.67 35.64 2.33
CA LEU A 390 -11.47 36.39 1.08
C LEU A 390 -12.82 36.72 0.42
N ALA A 391 -12.83 37.77 -0.40
CA ALA A 391 -14.01 38.22 -1.15
C ALA A 391 -15.27 38.42 -0.27
N GLY A 392 -15.12 39.05 0.90
CA GLY A 392 -16.23 39.25 1.85
C GLY A 392 -16.67 37.96 2.54
N GLY A 393 -15.73 37.06 2.80
CA GLY A 393 -15.96 35.79 3.47
C GLY A 393 -16.52 34.66 2.59
N LYS A 394 -16.39 34.80 1.27
CA LYS A 394 -16.94 33.86 0.28
C LYS A 394 -15.91 32.95 -0.36
N LEU A 395 -14.63 33.23 -0.20
CA LEU A 395 -13.57 32.55 -0.93
C LEU A 395 -12.46 32.07 0.02
N SER A 396 -11.98 30.85 -0.22
CA SER A 396 -10.69 30.36 0.26
C SER A 396 -10.03 29.53 -0.82
N PHE A 397 -8.69 29.41 -0.80
CA PHE A 397 -7.97 28.60 -1.77
C PHE A 397 -6.70 27.99 -1.20
N VAL A 398 -6.26 26.88 -1.80
CA VAL A 398 -4.90 26.36 -1.67
C VAL A 398 -4.30 26.33 -3.06
N SER A 399 -3.03 26.67 -3.18
CA SER A 399 -2.26 26.52 -4.40
C SER A 399 -0.86 26.03 -4.08
N GLY A 400 -0.19 25.42 -5.06
CA GLY A 400 1.17 24.98 -4.84
C GLY A 400 1.93 24.61 -6.09
N LEU A 401 3.24 24.55 -5.92
CA LEU A 401 4.23 24.08 -6.88
C LEU A 401 4.88 22.82 -6.33
N TYR A 402 5.06 21.83 -7.17
CA TYR A 402 5.60 20.53 -6.79
C TYR A 402 6.69 20.10 -7.76
N TYR A 403 7.79 19.59 -7.22
CA TYR A 403 8.88 18.98 -7.95
C TYR A 403 9.30 17.68 -7.27
N ALA A 404 9.49 16.63 -8.08
CA ALA A 404 10.03 15.36 -7.59
C ALA A 404 10.96 14.71 -8.59
N VAL A 405 11.95 14.01 -8.06
CA VAL A 405 12.87 13.16 -8.82
C VAL A 405 13.01 11.81 -8.14
N GLU A 406 13.08 10.76 -8.95
CA GLU A 406 13.34 9.41 -8.50
C GLU A 406 14.38 8.73 -9.40
N ASP A 407 15.40 8.14 -8.77
CA ASP A 407 16.26 7.14 -9.37
C ASP A 407 15.85 5.76 -8.85
N TYR A 408 15.59 4.83 -9.76
CA TYR A 408 15.14 3.48 -9.43
C TYR A 408 15.93 2.45 -10.23
N ALA A 409 16.39 1.39 -9.57
CA ALA A 409 17.12 0.32 -10.21
C ALA A 409 16.66 -1.05 -9.69
N THR A 410 16.69 -2.06 -10.57
CA THR A 410 16.48 -3.45 -10.19
C THR A 410 17.50 -4.35 -10.87
N THR A 411 17.99 -5.34 -10.14
CA THR A 411 18.75 -6.44 -10.71
C THR A 411 18.04 -7.75 -10.41
N ASN A 412 17.87 -8.62 -11.40
CA ASN A 412 17.40 -9.98 -11.19
C ASN A 412 18.44 -10.97 -11.69
N THR A 413 18.68 -12.02 -10.92
CA THR A 413 19.56 -13.14 -11.28
C THR A 413 18.76 -14.42 -11.26
N ILE A 414 18.88 -15.22 -12.32
CA ILE A 414 18.26 -16.54 -12.44
C ILE A 414 19.38 -17.57 -12.36
N ASN A 415 19.21 -18.50 -11.43
CA ASN A 415 20.10 -19.63 -11.24
C ASN A 415 19.34 -20.92 -11.58
N LEU A 416 19.95 -21.78 -12.37
CA LEU A 416 19.39 -23.08 -12.75
C LEU A 416 19.75 -24.11 -11.69
N GLY A 417 18.75 -24.81 -11.18
CA GLY A 417 18.93 -25.96 -10.32
C GLY A 417 19.37 -27.19 -11.11
N SER A 418 19.86 -28.18 -10.38
CA SER A 418 20.42 -29.44 -10.92
C SER A 418 19.44 -30.22 -11.82
N ARG A 419 18.13 -30.00 -11.70
CA ARG A 419 17.11 -30.67 -12.49
C ARG A 419 16.62 -29.86 -13.70
N PHE A 420 17.01 -28.58 -13.82
CA PHE A 420 16.53 -27.70 -14.87
C PHE A 420 16.79 -28.24 -16.28
N CYS A 421 18.05 -28.52 -16.61
CA CYS A 421 18.44 -28.94 -17.95
C CYS A 421 17.77 -30.25 -18.38
N ALA A 422 17.54 -31.17 -17.44
CA ALA A 422 16.90 -32.45 -17.75
C ALA A 422 15.40 -32.30 -18.02
N LEU A 423 14.71 -31.44 -17.27
CA LEU A 423 13.24 -31.37 -17.26
C LEU A 423 12.68 -30.26 -18.17
N VAL A 424 13.35 -29.12 -18.24
CA VAL A 424 12.86 -27.94 -18.96
C VAL A 424 13.45 -27.87 -20.37
N VAL A 425 14.70 -28.31 -20.55
CA VAL A 425 15.40 -28.22 -21.83
C VAL A 425 15.23 -29.51 -22.64
N GLY A 426 14.77 -29.37 -23.88
CA GLY A 426 14.61 -30.48 -24.82
C GLY A 426 15.92 -31.20 -25.10
N ALA A 427 15.86 -32.48 -25.45
CA ALA A 427 17.01 -33.39 -25.53
C ALA A 427 18.22 -32.82 -26.31
N ALA A 428 17.96 -32.15 -27.44
CA ALA A 428 19.00 -31.54 -28.27
C ALA A 428 19.76 -30.39 -27.58
N GLY A 429 19.11 -29.62 -26.71
CA GLY A 429 19.70 -28.47 -26.00
C GLY A 429 20.39 -28.84 -24.69
N ARG A 430 20.19 -30.07 -24.18
CA ARG A 430 20.69 -30.48 -22.85
C ARG A 430 22.21 -30.41 -22.69
N PRO A 431 23.03 -30.88 -23.66
CA PRO A 431 24.50 -30.80 -23.51
C PRO A 431 24.98 -29.35 -23.35
N ALA A 432 24.43 -28.42 -24.11
CA ALA A 432 24.76 -27.00 -24.02
C ALA A 432 24.29 -26.38 -22.69
N CYS A 433 23.11 -26.78 -22.20
CA CYS A 433 22.61 -26.33 -20.90
C CYS A 433 23.52 -26.77 -19.75
N LEU A 434 23.95 -28.04 -19.76
CA LEU A 434 24.83 -28.61 -18.73
C LEU A 434 26.26 -28.06 -18.79
N ALA A 435 26.76 -27.76 -20.00
CA ALA A 435 28.07 -27.14 -20.19
C ALA A 435 28.08 -25.63 -19.81
N GLY A 436 26.92 -24.98 -19.81
CA GLY A 436 26.76 -23.58 -19.45
C GLY A 436 26.80 -23.33 -17.93
N PRO A 437 26.97 -22.06 -17.52
CA PRO A 437 26.94 -21.70 -16.10
C PRO A 437 25.54 -21.92 -15.51
N GLN A 438 25.45 -22.60 -14.37
CA GLN A 438 24.17 -22.81 -13.67
C GLN A 438 23.84 -21.62 -12.76
N VAL A 439 24.85 -21.01 -12.14
CA VAL A 439 24.73 -19.75 -11.38
C VAL A 439 24.87 -18.57 -12.33
N ASN A 440 24.07 -17.51 -12.13
CA ASN A 440 23.98 -16.36 -13.03
C ASN A 440 23.69 -16.78 -14.48
N ALA A 441 22.88 -17.83 -14.65
CA ALA A 441 22.54 -18.42 -15.93
C ALA A 441 21.80 -17.43 -16.84
N ALA A 442 20.98 -16.56 -16.24
CA ALA A 442 20.49 -15.35 -16.87
C ALA A 442 20.37 -14.22 -15.85
N ASN A 443 20.62 -12.99 -16.27
CA ASN A 443 20.52 -11.82 -15.40
C ASN A 443 19.83 -10.69 -16.15
N ASN A 444 19.17 -9.80 -15.43
CA ASN A 444 18.79 -8.51 -15.97
C ASN A 444 19.13 -7.37 -15.01
N GLN A 445 19.31 -6.21 -15.62
CA GLN A 445 19.38 -4.93 -14.95
C GLN A 445 18.37 -4.00 -15.61
N PHE A 446 17.62 -3.29 -14.79
CA PHE A 446 16.71 -2.24 -15.21
C PHE A 446 16.97 -1.00 -14.39
N ASP A 447 17.13 0.13 -15.08
CA ASP A 447 17.34 1.43 -14.46
C ASP A 447 16.29 2.40 -14.98
N GLN A 448 15.78 3.26 -14.11
CA GLN A 448 14.80 4.30 -14.42
C GLN A 448 15.13 5.57 -13.67
N HIS A 449 15.05 6.69 -14.38
CA HIS A 449 15.12 8.04 -13.84
C HIS A 449 13.84 8.78 -14.20
N ASP A 450 13.17 9.33 -13.19
CA ASP A 450 11.87 9.99 -13.31
C ASP A 450 11.94 11.41 -12.77
N ARG A 451 11.41 12.36 -13.53
CA ARG A 451 11.29 13.77 -13.13
C ARG A 451 9.87 14.26 -13.35
N THR A 452 9.30 14.87 -12.32
CA THR A 452 7.93 15.39 -12.33
C THR A 452 7.89 16.84 -11.84
N TYR A 453 7.17 17.69 -12.58
CA TYR A 453 6.82 19.05 -12.20
C TYR A 453 5.31 19.19 -12.17
N ALA A 454 4.77 19.96 -11.22
CA ALA A 454 3.36 20.30 -11.24
C ALA A 454 3.07 21.66 -10.60
N ALA A 455 1.97 22.24 -11.04
CA ALA A 455 1.34 23.40 -10.41
C ALA A 455 -0.15 23.09 -10.21
N TYR A 456 -0.69 23.48 -9.06
CA TYR A 456 -2.08 23.23 -8.72
C TYR A 456 -2.71 24.39 -7.97
N ALA A 457 -4.04 24.46 -8.06
CA ALA A 457 -4.86 25.35 -7.26
C ALA A 457 -6.23 24.69 -7.03
N GLN A 458 -6.79 24.90 -5.84
CA GLN A 458 -8.16 24.54 -5.48
C GLN A 458 -8.76 25.70 -4.71
N ALA A 459 -9.97 26.10 -5.06
CA ALA A 459 -10.70 27.17 -4.43
C ALA A 459 -12.09 26.71 -4.00
N ASP A 460 -12.53 27.16 -2.83
CA ASP A 460 -13.86 26.99 -2.29
C ASP A 460 -14.58 28.33 -2.37
N PHE A 461 -15.77 28.31 -2.98
CA PHE A 461 -16.62 29.48 -3.17
C PHE A 461 -17.97 29.27 -2.51
N LYS A 462 -18.26 30.05 -1.46
CA LYS A 462 -19.58 30.09 -0.82
C LYS A 462 -20.57 30.83 -1.72
N ILE A 463 -21.44 30.06 -2.37
CA ILE A 463 -22.58 30.59 -3.13
C ILE A 463 -23.60 31.15 -2.14
N PHE A 464 -23.92 30.35 -1.12
CA PHE A 464 -24.72 30.71 0.05
C PHE A 464 -23.98 30.24 1.32
N PRO A 465 -24.35 30.72 2.54
CA PRO A 465 -23.72 30.24 3.77
C PRO A 465 -23.76 28.71 3.94
N SER A 466 -24.80 28.06 3.43
CA SER A 466 -24.98 26.61 3.45
C SER A 466 -24.54 25.89 2.17
N LEU A 467 -24.15 26.61 1.10
CA LEU A 467 -23.84 26.02 -0.20
C LEU A 467 -22.48 26.50 -0.71
N THR A 468 -21.53 25.57 -0.83
CA THR A 468 -20.16 25.82 -1.28
C THR A 468 -19.89 25.05 -2.56
N ALA A 469 -19.31 25.72 -3.56
CA ALA A 469 -18.74 25.08 -4.73
C ALA A 469 -17.21 25.05 -4.62
N THR A 470 -16.61 23.89 -4.80
CA THR A 470 -15.16 23.72 -4.84
C THR A 470 -14.72 23.40 -6.27
N LEU A 471 -13.73 24.12 -6.76
CA LEU A 471 -13.11 23.88 -8.07
C LEU A 471 -11.60 23.77 -7.89
N GLY A 472 -11.00 22.72 -8.44
CA GLY A 472 -9.56 22.51 -8.41
C GLY A 472 -9.02 22.02 -9.74
N SER A 473 -7.76 22.39 -10.01
CA SER A 473 -7.03 21.98 -11.19
C SER A 473 -5.55 21.79 -10.86
N ARG A 474 -4.92 20.83 -11.51
CA ARG A 474 -3.49 20.56 -11.45
C ARG A 474 -2.96 20.23 -12.82
N TYR A 475 -1.93 20.93 -13.27
CA TYR A 475 -1.12 20.52 -14.41
C TYR A 475 0.10 19.76 -13.91
N THR A 476 0.30 18.54 -14.42
CA THR A 476 1.48 17.71 -14.11
C THR A 476 2.20 17.38 -15.40
N ALA A 477 3.52 17.58 -15.43
CA ALA A 477 4.40 17.21 -16.53
C ALA A 477 5.49 16.26 -16.02
N GLY A 478 5.61 15.09 -16.65
CA GLY A 478 6.55 14.05 -16.24
C GLY A 478 7.34 13.48 -17.42
N ARG A 479 8.61 13.14 -17.17
CA ARG A 479 9.48 12.44 -18.13
C ARG A 479 10.21 11.31 -17.41
N LYS A 480 10.18 10.13 -18.01
CA LYS A 480 10.90 8.93 -17.55
C LYS A 480 11.89 8.51 -18.62
N THR A 481 13.12 8.25 -18.20
CA THR A 481 14.17 7.64 -19.04
C THR A 481 14.68 6.40 -18.34
N GLY A 482 15.15 5.41 -19.08
CA GLY A 482 15.67 4.20 -18.48
C GLY A 482 16.40 3.30 -19.46
N SER A 483 16.82 2.15 -18.96
CA SER A 483 17.40 1.09 -19.76
C SER A 483 17.05 -0.27 -19.21
N PHE A 484 16.95 -1.26 -20.10
CA PHE A 484 16.90 -2.66 -19.75
C PHE A 484 18.07 -3.38 -20.41
N VAL A 485 18.82 -4.16 -19.62
CA VAL A 485 19.89 -5.02 -20.09
C VAL A 485 19.61 -6.43 -19.61
N GLY A 486 19.35 -7.35 -20.54
CA GLY A 486 19.21 -8.78 -20.29
C GLY A 486 20.44 -9.52 -20.79
N VAL A 487 21.01 -10.40 -19.97
CA VAL A 487 22.13 -11.25 -20.36
C VAL A 487 21.73 -12.70 -20.10
N ARG A 488 21.73 -13.52 -21.16
CA ARG A 488 21.58 -14.97 -21.04
C ARG A 488 22.93 -15.65 -21.22
N SER A 489 23.54 -16.07 -20.11
CA SER A 489 24.83 -16.75 -20.07
C SER A 489 24.73 -18.24 -20.36
N ASN A 490 23.61 -18.87 -19.95
CA ASN A 490 23.34 -20.28 -20.21
C ASN A 490 22.31 -20.44 -21.34
N PRO A 491 22.65 -21.11 -22.47
CA PRO A 491 21.70 -21.35 -23.56
C PRO A 491 20.41 -22.09 -23.13
N GLY A 492 20.50 -22.92 -22.09
CA GLY A 492 19.35 -23.63 -21.53
C GLY A 492 18.29 -22.70 -20.93
N ALA A 493 18.67 -21.52 -20.45
CA ALA A 493 17.74 -20.53 -19.87
C ALA A 493 16.94 -19.75 -20.94
N ALA A 494 16.93 -20.18 -22.20
CA ALA A 494 16.22 -19.49 -23.29
C ALA A 494 14.70 -19.40 -23.09
N SER A 495 14.11 -20.32 -22.31
CA SER A 495 12.69 -20.26 -21.93
C SER A 495 12.40 -19.28 -20.80
N LEU A 496 13.42 -18.71 -20.15
CA LEU A 496 13.28 -17.79 -19.01
C LEU A 496 13.76 -16.38 -19.33
N ALA A 497 14.69 -16.23 -20.28
CA ALA A 497 15.31 -14.95 -20.60
C ALA A 497 15.91 -14.90 -22.01
N SER A 498 16.12 -13.68 -22.48
CA SER A 498 16.80 -13.35 -23.72
C SER A 498 17.93 -12.35 -23.46
N THR A 499 18.88 -12.31 -24.39
CA THR A 499 19.87 -11.23 -24.43
C THR A 499 19.21 -10.01 -25.04
N GLU A 500 19.27 -8.89 -24.34
CA GLU A 500 18.63 -7.65 -24.75
C GLU A 500 19.42 -6.44 -24.24
N GLN A 501 19.45 -5.37 -25.02
CA GLN A 501 19.89 -4.06 -24.57
C GLN A 501 18.97 -3.01 -25.18
N THR A 502 18.17 -2.36 -24.33
CA THR A 502 17.13 -1.43 -24.78
C THR A 502 17.19 -0.16 -23.96
N THR A 503 17.31 0.97 -24.64
CA THR A 503 17.12 2.30 -24.04
C THR A 503 15.65 2.67 -24.10
N LEU A 504 15.15 3.29 -23.04
CA LEU A 504 13.73 3.54 -22.83
C LEU A 504 13.50 5.01 -22.52
N GLU A 505 12.45 5.57 -23.10
CA GLU A 505 12.01 6.92 -22.82
C GLU A 505 10.48 7.00 -22.96
N THR A 506 9.85 7.75 -22.06
CA THR A 506 8.45 8.15 -22.19
C THR A 506 8.22 9.49 -21.49
N SER A 507 7.21 10.23 -21.94
CA SER A 507 6.76 11.45 -21.29
C SER A 507 5.25 11.48 -21.25
N ALA A 508 4.70 12.07 -20.20
CA ALA A 508 3.27 12.23 -20.09
C ALA A 508 2.93 13.50 -19.31
N ASN A 509 2.04 14.30 -19.90
CA ASN A 509 1.55 15.54 -19.31
C ASN A 509 0.03 15.42 -19.17
N ARG A 510 -0.51 15.90 -18.05
CA ARG A 510 -1.94 15.83 -17.80
C ARG A 510 -2.41 16.99 -16.94
N THR A 511 -3.57 17.52 -17.30
CA THR A 511 -4.38 18.35 -16.41
C THR A 511 -5.43 17.48 -15.74
N THR A 512 -5.38 17.39 -14.42
CA THR A 512 -6.44 16.80 -13.60
C THR A 512 -7.24 17.91 -12.93
N TRP A 513 -8.53 17.68 -12.76
CA TRP A 513 -9.45 18.64 -12.16
C TRP A 513 -10.49 17.96 -11.29
N ARG A 514 -11.05 18.75 -10.37
CA ARG A 514 -12.11 18.39 -9.44
C ARG A 514 -13.16 19.50 -9.42
N ALA A 515 -14.42 19.11 -9.42
CA ALA A 515 -15.55 19.98 -9.12
C ALA A 515 -16.39 19.32 -8.02
N ASN A 516 -16.79 20.08 -7.01
CA ASN A 516 -17.63 19.59 -5.93
C ASN A 516 -18.66 20.66 -5.54
N LEU A 517 -19.87 20.22 -5.23
CA LEU A 517 -20.90 21.05 -4.63
C LEU A 517 -21.25 20.45 -3.27
N THR A 518 -21.15 21.25 -2.23
CA THR A 518 -21.40 20.87 -0.84
C THR A 518 -22.55 21.70 -0.29
N TRP A 519 -23.57 21.03 0.24
CA TRP A 519 -24.74 21.65 0.87
C TRP A 519 -24.87 21.19 2.33
N ARG A 520 -25.04 22.16 3.24
CA ARG A 520 -25.33 21.93 4.66
C ARG A 520 -26.80 22.31 4.93
N PRO A 521 -27.76 21.38 4.74
CA PRO A 521 -29.19 21.67 4.91
C PRO A 521 -29.54 22.05 6.35
N ILE A 522 -28.92 21.38 7.31
CA ILE A 522 -29.06 21.56 8.75
C ILE A 522 -27.71 21.32 9.43
N ASP A 523 -27.57 21.76 10.67
CA ASP A 523 -26.36 21.52 11.45
C ASP A 523 -26.06 20.03 11.59
N GLY A 524 -24.77 19.69 11.52
CA GLY A 524 -24.30 18.30 11.58
C GLY A 524 -24.53 17.49 10.30
N THR A 525 -25.21 18.01 9.28
CA THR A 525 -25.44 17.29 8.01
C THR A 525 -24.77 17.97 6.82
N LEU A 526 -24.03 17.19 6.04
CA LEU A 526 -23.35 17.60 4.81
C LEU A 526 -23.77 16.66 3.68
N VAL A 527 -24.35 17.22 2.62
CA VAL A 527 -24.62 16.52 1.37
C VAL A 527 -23.67 17.06 0.32
N TYR A 528 -23.05 16.19 -0.47
CA TYR A 528 -22.17 16.62 -1.54
C TYR A 528 -22.36 15.82 -2.82
N ALA A 529 -22.03 16.46 -3.94
CA ALA A 529 -21.84 15.81 -5.22
C ALA A 529 -20.48 16.24 -5.77
N SER A 530 -19.74 15.31 -6.37
CA SER A 530 -18.41 15.60 -6.90
C SER A 530 -18.14 14.89 -8.21
N TYR A 531 -17.28 15.52 -9.00
CA TYR A 531 -16.63 14.95 -10.16
C TYR A 531 -15.12 15.16 -10.01
N ALA A 532 -14.34 14.09 -10.15
CA ALA A 532 -12.90 14.14 -10.03
C ALA A 532 -12.21 13.30 -11.12
N THR A 533 -10.99 13.71 -11.47
CA THR A 533 -10.16 13.00 -12.45
C THR A 533 -8.81 12.60 -11.87
N GLY A 534 -8.31 11.44 -12.30
CA GLY A 534 -7.02 10.89 -11.90
C GLY A 534 -6.16 10.53 -13.10
N PHE A 535 -4.87 10.39 -12.85
CA PHE A 535 -3.89 10.06 -13.87
C PHE A 535 -2.71 9.31 -13.28
N LYS A 536 -2.30 8.24 -13.96
CA LYS A 536 -1.05 7.55 -13.72
C LYS A 536 -0.23 7.56 -14.99
N SER A 537 1.03 7.94 -14.84
CA SER A 537 1.95 7.96 -15.97
C SER A 537 2.18 6.56 -16.53
N GLY A 538 2.50 6.50 -17.82
CA GLY A 538 3.03 5.28 -18.42
C GLY A 538 4.38 4.90 -17.80
N GLY A 539 4.98 3.84 -18.30
CA GLY A 539 6.24 3.34 -17.79
C GLY A 539 6.80 2.21 -18.61
N PHE A 540 7.67 1.44 -17.98
CA PHE A 540 8.47 0.41 -18.62
C PHE A 540 8.28 -0.95 -17.97
N ASN A 541 8.23 -1.99 -18.79
CA ASN A 541 8.35 -3.36 -18.34
C ASN A 541 9.80 -3.68 -17.97
N ASN A 542 10.04 -4.12 -16.73
CA ASN A 542 11.36 -4.50 -16.21
C ASN A 542 11.59 -6.03 -16.16
N ALA A 543 10.67 -6.82 -16.71
CA ALA A 543 10.72 -8.27 -16.56
C ALA A 543 11.52 -8.94 -17.71
N ASN A 544 12.09 -10.13 -17.43
CA ASN A 544 12.83 -10.98 -18.37
C ASN A 544 11.89 -11.74 -19.30
N SER A 545 12.06 -11.61 -20.62
CA SER A 545 11.27 -12.34 -21.60
C SER A 545 12.10 -13.37 -22.38
N PRO A 546 11.53 -14.53 -22.76
CA PRO A 546 12.17 -15.50 -23.64
C PRO A 546 12.59 -14.91 -25.00
N VAL A 547 11.95 -13.81 -25.42
CA VAL A 547 12.25 -13.06 -26.64
C VAL A 547 12.63 -11.63 -26.27
N ALA A 548 13.65 -11.07 -26.92
CA ALA A 548 14.06 -9.70 -26.66
C ALA A 548 12.91 -8.73 -26.97
N LEU A 549 12.59 -7.85 -26.03
CA LEU A 549 11.55 -6.85 -26.19
C LEU A 549 12.17 -5.57 -26.77
N THR A 550 11.53 -4.99 -27.79
CA THR A 550 11.87 -3.65 -28.28
C THR A 550 11.43 -2.57 -27.30
N ALA A 551 11.92 -1.33 -27.46
CA ALA A 551 11.45 -0.18 -26.69
C ALA A 551 9.92 -0.02 -26.77
N THR A 552 9.34 -0.19 -27.96
CA THR A 552 7.88 -0.11 -28.17
C THR A 552 7.11 -1.12 -27.33
N THR A 553 7.62 -2.34 -27.19
CA THR A 553 6.96 -3.41 -26.41
C THR A 553 7.24 -3.30 -24.91
N ARG A 554 8.32 -2.65 -24.50
CA ARG A 554 8.59 -2.38 -23.08
C ARG A 554 7.80 -1.21 -22.56
N ASN A 555 7.53 -0.21 -23.39
CA ASN A 555 6.74 0.96 -23.02
C ASN A 555 5.25 0.60 -22.94
N PHE A 556 4.58 1.06 -21.88
CA PHE A 556 3.12 1.06 -21.79
C PHE A 556 2.59 2.47 -21.58
N ALA A 557 1.37 2.71 -22.07
CA ALA A 557 0.75 4.02 -22.10
C ALA A 557 0.23 4.43 -20.70
N PRO A 558 0.01 5.74 -20.46
CA PRO A 558 -0.64 6.21 -19.26
C PRO A 558 -2.07 5.69 -19.08
N GLU A 559 -2.56 5.70 -17.84
CA GLU A 559 -3.94 5.34 -17.47
C GLU A 559 -4.64 6.55 -16.85
N THR A 560 -5.95 6.69 -17.07
CA THR A 560 -6.73 7.81 -16.54
C THR A 560 -8.03 7.36 -15.90
N SER A 561 -8.52 8.12 -14.92
CA SER A 561 -9.80 7.85 -14.28
C SER A 561 -10.72 9.07 -14.24
N LYS A 562 -12.02 8.81 -14.23
CA LYS A 562 -13.09 9.78 -13.99
C LYS A 562 -14.04 9.20 -12.96
N ASN A 563 -14.40 9.98 -11.96
CA ASN A 563 -15.30 9.53 -10.89
C ASN A 563 -16.41 10.55 -10.68
N TYR A 564 -17.64 10.05 -10.63
CA TYR A 564 -18.82 10.77 -10.17
C TYR A 564 -19.20 10.22 -8.80
N GLU A 565 -19.45 11.10 -7.84
CA GLU A 565 -19.75 10.72 -6.46
C GLU A 565 -20.85 11.59 -5.88
N ILE A 566 -21.77 10.99 -5.13
CA ILE A 566 -22.76 11.67 -4.31
C ILE A 566 -22.77 11.06 -2.93
N GLY A 567 -22.72 11.89 -1.90
CA GLY A 567 -22.66 11.40 -0.53
C GLY A 567 -23.36 12.30 0.48
N VAL A 568 -23.67 11.70 1.62
CA VAL A 568 -24.18 12.37 2.80
C VAL A 568 -23.33 11.98 4.00
N LYS A 569 -23.00 12.96 4.82
CA LYS A 569 -22.39 12.79 6.14
C LYS A 569 -23.31 13.44 7.16
N ALA A 570 -23.63 12.73 8.23
CA ALA A 570 -24.53 13.22 9.26
C ALA A 570 -23.96 12.88 10.64
N SER A 571 -23.82 13.89 11.48
CA SER A 571 -23.56 13.77 12.92
C SER A 571 -24.84 14.17 13.65
N LEU A 572 -25.46 13.21 14.32
CA LEU A 572 -26.80 13.30 14.89
C LEU A 572 -26.78 12.98 16.39
N PHE A 573 -27.80 13.42 17.11
CA PHE A 573 -27.97 13.19 18.56
C PHE A 573 -26.74 13.63 19.38
N ASP A 574 -26.34 14.90 19.27
CA ASP A 574 -25.16 15.43 19.97
C ASP A 574 -23.88 14.60 19.73
N ARG A 575 -23.70 14.18 18.47
CA ARG A 575 -22.57 13.36 17.96
C ARG A 575 -22.52 11.91 18.45
N LEU A 576 -23.55 11.44 19.14
CA LEU A 576 -23.67 10.03 19.54
C LEU A 576 -23.89 9.10 18.33
N MET A 577 -24.31 9.64 17.18
CA MET A 577 -24.40 8.89 15.92
C MET A 577 -23.68 9.61 14.79
N GLN A 578 -22.87 8.87 14.04
CA GLN A 578 -22.27 9.34 12.79
C GLN A 578 -22.64 8.38 11.66
N LEU A 579 -23.20 8.94 10.59
CA LEU A 579 -23.62 8.21 9.41
C LEU A 579 -22.97 8.84 8.17
N ASN A 580 -22.17 8.06 7.46
CA ASN A 580 -21.65 8.41 6.15
C ASN A 580 -22.21 7.43 5.12
N VAL A 581 -22.77 7.93 4.03
CA VAL A 581 -23.21 7.11 2.90
C VAL A 581 -22.74 7.76 1.62
N ASN A 582 -22.18 6.96 0.71
CA ASN A 582 -21.58 7.41 -0.52
C ASN A 582 -21.95 6.48 -1.68
N ALA A 583 -22.37 7.04 -2.80
CA ALA A 583 -22.58 6.29 -4.04
C ALA A 583 -21.66 6.85 -5.13
N PHE A 584 -21.04 5.96 -5.92
CA PHE A 584 -20.05 6.37 -6.91
C PHE A 584 -20.16 5.60 -8.22
N LEU A 585 -19.63 6.22 -9.28
CA LEU A 585 -19.41 5.65 -10.60
C LEU A 585 -18.04 6.10 -11.10
N MET A 586 -17.11 5.16 -11.22
CA MET A 586 -15.73 5.39 -11.64
C MET A 586 -15.42 4.64 -12.92
N ASP A 587 -14.93 5.35 -13.93
CA ASP A 587 -14.40 4.78 -15.16
C ASP A 587 -12.89 4.93 -15.18
N ILE A 588 -12.19 3.87 -15.58
CA ILE A 588 -10.75 3.82 -15.81
C ILE A 588 -10.52 3.49 -17.28
N ASP A 589 -9.85 4.40 -17.98
CA ASP A 589 -9.48 4.28 -19.39
C ASP A 589 -8.00 3.86 -19.50
N ASP A 590 -7.70 2.95 -20.44
CA ASP A 590 -6.34 2.41 -20.68
C ASP A 590 -5.71 1.68 -19.48
N PHE A 591 -6.49 0.84 -18.79
CA PHE A 591 -6.10 0.16 -17.55
C PHE A 591 -4.80 -0.64 -17.65
N GLN A 592 -3.79 -0.35 -16.83
CA GLN A 592 -2.49 -1.01 -16.80
C GLN A 592 -2.57 -2.34 -16.05
N GLN A 593 -2.88 -3.43 -16.77
CA GLN A 593 -3.00 -4.76 -16.20
C GLN A 593 -1.66 -5.52 -16.17
N ARG A 594 -1.29 -6.01 -14.98
CA ARG A 594 -0.23 -7.00 -14.81
C ARG A 594 -0.73 -8.38 -15.23
N SER A 595 -0.06 -8.98 -16.21
CA SER A 595 -0.49 -10.21 -16.86
C SER A 595 0.62 -11.26 -16.85
N TYR A 596 0.29 -12.51 -16.53
CA TYR A 596 1.24 -13.63 -16.63
C TYR A 596 1.27 -14.19 -18.06
N ASP A 597 2.44 -14.48 -18.59
CA ASP A 597 2.61 -15.04 -19.94
C ASP A 597 3.06 -16.52 -19.97
N GLY A 598 3.13 -17.17 -18.80
CA GLY A 598 3.60 -18.54 -18.64
C GLY A 598 5.01 -18.67 -18.06
N THR A 599 5.79 -17.59 -18.05
CA THR A 599 7.15 -17.56 -17.47
C THR A 599 7.39 -16.33 -16.62
N MET A 600 6.80 -15.19 -16.99
CA MET A 600 7.01 -13.89 -16.39
C MET A 600 5.69 -13.11 -16.31
N PHE A 601 5.72 -11.96 -15.64
CA PHE A 601 4.63 -10.99 -15.66
C PHE A 601 5.03 -9.75 -16.45
N VAL A 602 4.14 -9.28 -17.32
CA VAL A 602 4.27 -8.04 -18.09
C VAL A 602 3.06 -7.13 -17.86
N ILE A 603 3.27 -5.82 -17.98
CA ILE A 603 2.28 -4.75 -17.88
C ILE A 603 1.84 -4.35 -19.29
N ARG A 604 0.53 -4.25 -19.49
CA ARG A 604 -0.10 -3.78 -20.74
C ARG A 604 -1.34 -2.95 -20.44
N ASN A 605 -1.70 -2.04 -21.33
CA ASN A 605 -2.99 -1.37 -21.29
C ASN A 605 -4.09 -2.35 -21.78
N ALA A 606 -4.96 -2.76 -20.88
CA ALA A 606 -5.99 -3.79 -21.04
C ALA A 606 -7.39 -3.17 -21.13
N GLY A 607 -7.51 -2.12 -21.93
CA GLY A 607 -8.77 -1.45 -22.24
C GLY A 607 -9.39 -0.71 -21.06
N ASN A 608 -10.72 -0.67 -21.00
CA ASN A 608 -11.48 0.22 -20.12
C ASN A 608 -12.28 -0.57 -19.09
N ILE A 609 -12.36 -0.05 -17.87
CA ILE A 609 -13.09 -0.66 -16.77
C ILE A 609 -14.03 0.35 -16.12
N ARG A 610 -15.20 -0.12 -15.68
CA ARG A 610 -16.14 0.61 -14.85
C ARG A 610 -16.33 -0.05 -13.50
N SER A 611 -16.23 0.75 -12.44
CA SER A 611 -16.61 0.42 -11.07
C SER A 611 -17.79 1.28 -10.66
N LYS A 612 -18.79 0.70 -10.01
CA LYS A 612 -19.85 1.44 -9.36
C LYS A 612 -20.23 0.77 -8.06
N GLY A 613 -20.68 1.55 -7.09
CA GLY A 613 -20.94 1.00 -5.77
C GLY A 613 -21.59 1.98 -4.80
N VAL A 614 -21.88 1.43 -3.63
CA VAL A 614 -22.35 2.17 -2.46
C VAL A 614 -21.42 1.83 -1.30
N GLU A 615 -21.01 2.82 -0.54
CA GLU A 615 -20.20 2.70 0.66
C GLU A 615 -20.98 3.34 1.80
N PHE A 616 -20.97 2.72 2.98
CA PHE A 616 -21.63 3.26 4.16
C PHE A 616 -20.78 3.03 5.41
N GLU A 617 -20.87 3.94 6.36
CA GLU A 617 -20.30 3.86 7.69
C GLU A 617 -21.31 4.40 8.68
N LEU A 618 -21.57 3.62 9.72
CA LEU A 618 -22.37 3.98 10.87
C LEU A 618 -21.50 3.77 12.10
N ALA A 619 -21.32 4.82 12.89
CA ALA A 619 -20.73 4.73 14.21
C ALA A 619 -21.71 5.25 15.24
N LEU A 620 -21.83 4.52 16.35
CA LEU A 620 -22.72 4.78 17.45
C LEU A 620 -21.91 4.79 18.74
N GLN A 621 -22.13 5.81 19.56
CA GLN A 621 -21.61 5.87 20.92
C GLN A 621 -22.79 6.16 21.86
N PRO A 622 -23.61 5.16 22.20
CA PRO A 622 -24.79 5.39 23.05
C PRO A 622 -24.45 5.86 24.48
N SER A 623 -23.22 5.63 24.94
CA SER A 623 -22.69 6.10 26.22
C SER A 623 -21.16 6.12 26.19
N GLU A 624 -20.53 6.71 27.20
CA GLU A 624 -19.07 6.65 27.42
C GLU A 624 -18.52 5.22 27.58
N ARG A 625 -19.40 4.26 27.91
CA ARG A 625 -19.04 2.87 28.17
C ARG A 625 -19.26 1.94 26.99
N LEU A 626 -19.90 2.41 25.93
CA LEU A 626 -20.31 1.58 24.81
C LEU A 626 -20.11 2.35 23.50
N SER A 627 -19.29 1.79 22.62
CA SER A 627 -19.21 2.23 21.23
C SER A 627 -19.35 1.03 20.28
N THR A 628 -19.99 1.25 19.15
CA THR A 628 -20.15 0.23 18.13
C THR A 628 -20.23 0.88 16.76
N GLY A 629 -19.90 0.14 15.72
CA GLY A 629 -20.08 0.63 14.38
C GLY A 629 -20.11 -0.49 13.37
N ILE A 630 -20.63 -0.14 12.21
CA ILE A 630 -20.64 -0.98 11.03
C ILE A 630 -20.26 -0.12 9.83
N SER A 631 -19.29 -0.57 9.07
CA SER A 631 -18.91 -0.01 7.79
C SER A 631 -19.02 -1.09 6.72
N GLY A 632 -19.35 -0.70 5.51
CA GLY A 632 -19.46 -1.65 4.44
C GLY A 632 -19.53 -1.01 3.08
N ALA A 633 -19.33 -1.84 2.07
CA ALA A 633 -19.40 -1.40 0.69
C ALA A 633 -19.85 -2.52 -0.24
N TYR A 634 -20.66 -2.11 -1.21
CA TYR A 634 -21.07 -2.90 -2.36
C TYR A 634 -20.35 -2.42 -3.60
N LEU A 635 -19.76 -3.34 -4.37
CA LEU A 635 -19.07 -3.05 -5.62
C LEU A 635 -19.66 -3.84 -6.79
N ASN A 636 -19.75 -3.19 -7.95
CA ASN A 636 -19.95 -3.86 -9.23
C ASN A 636 -18.92 -3.34 -10.23
N SER A 637 -17.96 -4.19 -10.56
CA SER A 637 -16.84 -3.82 -11.42
C SER A 637 -16.76 -4.70 -12.67
N ARG A 638 -16.69 -4.10 -13.86
CA ARG A 638 -16.69 -4.81 -15.16
C ARG A 638 -15.81 -4.14 -16.21
N TYR A 639 -15.21 -4.94 -17.08
CA TYR A 639 -14.57 -4.44 -18.29
C TYR A 639 -15.63 -3.85 -19.24
N LEU A 640 -15.50 -2.57 -19.57
CA LEU A 640 -16.30 -1.91 -20.61
C LEU A 640 -15.81 -2.29 -22.01
N PHE A 641 -14.50 -2.48 -22.15
CA PHE A 641 -13.85 -2.84 -23.41
C PHE A 641 -12.53 -3.53 -23.09
N ASN A 642 -12.35 -4.80 -23.49
CA ASN A 642 -11.07 -5.50 -23.37
C ASN A 642 -10.96 -6.68 -24.37
N PRO A 643 -10.95 -6.41 -25.70
CA PRO A 643 -10.93 -7.45 -26.73
C PRO A 643 -9.57 -8.13 -26.91
N THR A 644 -8.52 -7.66 -26.24
CA THR A 644 -7.15 -8.15 -26.39
C THR A 644 -6.54 -8.57 -25.05
N ALA A 645 -7.40 -8.99 -24.10
CA ALA A 645 -6.94 -9.51 -22.82
C ALA A 645 -6.05 -10.75 -23.03
N PRO A 646 -5.10 -11.05 -22.13
CA PRO A 646 -4.31 -12.29 -22.20
C PRO A 646 -5.19 -13.52 -22.36
N GLY A 647 -4.82 -14.43 -23.25
CA GLY A 647 -5.38 -15.78 -23.28
C GLY A 647 -5.06 -16.59 -22.02
N LEU A 648 -5.70 -17.75 -21.89
CA LEU A 648 -5.53 -18.62 -20.72
C LEU A 648 -4.15 -19.26 -20.70
N PRO A 649 -3.47 -19.39 -19.53
CA PRO A 649 -2.13 -19.97 -19.43
C PRO A 649 -2.00 -21.41 -19.96
N GLY A 650 -3.10 -22.18 -20.01
CA GLY A 650 -3.12 -23.54 -20.56
C GLY A 650 -3.26 -23.61 -22.09
N CYS A 651 -3.63 -22.51 -22.75
CA CYS A 651 -3.78 -22.47 -24.21
C CYS A 651 -2.48 -21.99 -24.87
N SER A 652 -2.04 -22.71 -25.91
CA SER A 652 -0.86 -22.33 -26.72
C SER A 652 -1.24 -22.24 -28.19
N ALA A 653 -0.40 -21.55 -28.98
CA ALA A 653 -0.55 -21.45 -30.44
C ALA A 653 -0.68 -22.82 -31.13
N ALA A 654 -0.11 -23.88 -30.56
CA ALA A 654 -0.14 -25.23 -31.12
C ALA A 654 -1.48 -25.98 -30.97
N VAL A 655 -2.39 -25.50 -30.10
CA VAL A 655 -3.64 -26.20 -29.72
C VAL A 655 -4.87 -25.28 -29.79
N VAL A 656 -4.77 -24.20 -30.56
CA VAL A 656 -5.83 -23.20 -30.82
C VAL A 656 -7.20 -23.81 -31.11
N ASN A 657 -7.24 -24.76 -32.05
CA ASN A 657 -8.49 -25.32 -32.55
C ASN A 657 -9.13 -26.30 -31.56
N SER A 658 -8.42 -26.65 -30.49
CA SER A 658 -8.86 -27.58 -29.46
C SER A 658 -9.12 -26.95 -28.10
N CYS A 659 -8.81 -25.65 -27.88
CA CYS A 659 -9.23 -24.95 -26.66
C CYS A 659 -10.76 -24.69 -26.71
N VAL A 660 -11.56 -25.66 -26.27
CA VAL A 660 -13.04 -25.59 -26.16
C VAL A 660 -13.47 -24.98 -24.81
N GLY A 661 -14.46 -24.09 -24.85
CA GLY A 661 -15.17 -23.62 -23.64
C GLY A 661 -15.08 -22.12 -23.33
N PHE A 662 -14.41 -21.31 -24.16
CA PHE A 662 -14.44 -19.85 -24.01
C PHE A 662 -14.98 -19.19 -25.29
N GLU A 663 -16.22 -18.70 -25.24
CA GLU A 663 -16.88 -17.87 -26.28
C GLU A 663 -16.14 -16.53 -26.56
N LYS A 664 -14.96 -16.35 -25.98
CA LYS A 664 -14.20 -15.08 -25.91
C LYS A 664 -12.85 -15.13 -26.62
N ILE A 665 -12.40 -16.27 -27.15
CA ILE A 665 -11.14 -16.31 -27.93
C ILE A 665 -11.32 -15.52 -29.23
N VAL A 666 -10.47 -14.53 -29.47
CA VAL A 666 -10.61 -13.62 -30.62
C VAL A 666 -9.91 -14.19 -31.85
N ASN A 667 -10.65 -14.42 -32.93
CA ASN A 667 -10.15 -14.89 -34.23
C ASN A 667 -9.31 -16.19 -34.15
N GLY A 668 -9.61 -17.08 -33.20
CA GLY A 668 -8.82 -18.27 -32.96
C GLY A 668 -7.40 -18.00 -32.44
N ASN A 669 -7.07 -16.78 -31.97
CA ASN A 669 -5.77 -16.52 -31.38
C ASN A 669 -5.78 -16.89 -29.89
N PRO A 670 -5.03 -17.91 -29.43
CA PRO A 670 -5.12 -18.40 -28.05
C PRO A 670 -4.35 -17.52 -27.07
N THR A 671 -3.61 -16.54 -27.59
CA THR A 671 -2.83 -15.59 -26.80
C THR A 671 -3.67 -14.40 -26.35
N ILE A 672 -4.89 -14.25 -26.90
CA ILE A 672 -5.82 -13.18 -26.56
C ILE A 672 -7.27 -13.66 -26.37
N GLN A 673 -8.02 -12.96 -25.54
CA GLN A 673 -9.46 -13.16 -25.33
C GLN A 673 -10.19 -11.82 -25.14
N ASP A 674 -11.50 -11.82 -25.35
CA ASP A 674 -12.38 -10.68 -25.14
C ASP A 674 -13.07 -10.74 -23.77
N LEU A 675 -12.55 -9.96 -22.82
CA LEU A 675 -13.13 -9.84 -21.49
C LEU A 675 -14.23 -8.77 -21.39
N THR A 676 -14.66 -8.16 -22.51
CA THR A 676 -15.74 -7.17 -22.49
C THR A 676 -17.00 -7.71 -21.80
N GLY A 677 -17.56 -6.90 -20.89
CA GLY A 677 -18.69 -7.24 -20.03
C GLY A 677 -18.38 -8.17 -18.86
N ALA A 678 -17.20 -8.80 -18.82
CA ALA A 678 -16.82 -9.67 -17.71
C ALA A 678 -16.58 -8.86 -16.43
N PRO A 679 -16.90 -9.41 -15.24
CA PRO A 679 -16.45 -8.84 -13.98
C PRO A 679 -14.94 -8.76 -13.90
N THR A 680 -14.41 -7.72 -13.26
CA THR A 680 -12.97 -7.60 -13.04
C THR A 680 -12.49 -8.45 -11.87
N GLY A 681 -11.17 -8.67 -11.82
CA GLY A 681 -10.56 -9.28 -10.65
C GLY A 681 -10.54 -8.35 -9.44
N ILE A 682 -10.43 -8.93 -8.24
CA ILE A 682 -10.10 -8.28 -6.97
C ILE A 682 -11.10 -7.18 -6.55
N ALA A 683 -12.33 -7.26 -7.04
CA ALA A 683 -13.46 -6.42 -6.63
C ALA A 683 -14.52 -7.32 -5.97
N PRO A 684 -14.43 -7.61 -4.66
CA PRO A 684 -15.48 -8.35 -3.96
C PRO A 684 -16.78 -7.55 -4.05
N ASP A 685 -17.90 -8.24 -4.31
CA ASP A 685 -19.21 -7.62 -4.37
C ASP A 685 -19.56 -6.95 -3.03
N TRP A 686 -19.20 -7.55 -1.89
CA TRP A 686 -19.42 -6.98 -0.56
C TRP A 686 -18.15 -7.04 0.30
N SER A 687 -17.86 -5.93 0.98
CA SER A 687 -16.91 -5.86 2.10
C SER A 687 -17.60 -5.21 3.29
N VAL A 688 -17.52 -5.79 4.48
CA VAL A 688 -18.17 -5.29 5.70
C VAL A 688 -17.19 -5.39 6.86
N HIS A 689 -17.13 -4.37 7.71
CA HIS A 689 -16.47 -4.40 9.00
C HIS A 689 -17.46 -3.94 10.07
N ALA A 690 -17.48 -4.60 11.21
CA ALA A 690 -18.26 -4.20 12.36
C ALA A 690 -17.39 -4.30 13.62
N PHE A 691 -17.61 -3.42 14.59
CA PHE A 691 -16.96 -3.51 15.88
C PHE A 691 -17.94 -3.21 17.02
N LEU A 692 -17.59 -3.73 18.19
CA LEU A 692 -18.23 -3.44 19.47
C LEU A 692 -17.13 -3.26 20.50
N GLU A 693 -17.19 -2.17 21.24
CA GLU A 693 -16.29 -1.88 22.36
C GLU A 693 -17.13 -1.49 23.57
N ALA A 694 -16.90 -2.18 24.69
CA ALA A 694 -17.58 -1.93 25.94
C ALA A 694 -16.57 -1.87 27.08
N ASN A 695 -16.75 -0.94 28.01
CA ASN A 695 -15.94 -0.85 29.23
C ASN A 695 -16.79 -0.86 30.50
N THR A 696 -16.20 -1.29 31.60
CA THR A 696 -16.89 -1.41 32.90
C THR A 696 -17.12 -0.06 33.60
N GLY A 697 -16.52 1.03 33.10
CA GLY A 697 -16.11 2.15 33.94
C GLY A 697 -15.07 1.73 34.98
N ASP A 698 -14.72 2.65 35.87
CA ASP A 698 -13.75 2.38 36.92
C ASP A 698 -14.38 1.54 38.05
N PHE A 699 -13.66 0.51 38.49
CA PHE A 699 -14.07 -0.36 39.58
C PHE A 699 -12.89 -0.68 40.49
N GLY A 700 -13.19 -1.02 41.75
CA GLY A 700 -12.15 -1.30 42.74
C GLY A 700 -11.21 -0.10 42.94
N PRO A 701 -9.89 -0.31 43.03
CA PRO A 701 -8.86 0.74 43.10
C PRO A 701 -8.65 1.52 41.79
N GLY A 702 -9.72 1.87 41.07
CA GLY A 702 -9.63 2.62 39.80
C GLY A 702 -9.36 1.76 38.55
N TYR A 703 -9.50 0.44 38.61
CA TYR A 703 -9.28 -0.43 37.45
C TYR A 703 -10.38 -0.26 36.41
N ARG A 704 -10.03 -0.40 35.12
CA ARG A 704 -11.00 -0.37 34.02
C ARG A 704 -10.79 -1.56 33.10
N LEU A 705 -11.85 -2.31 32.85
CA LEU A 705 -11.84 -3.42 31.90
C LEU A 705 -12.55 -2.99 30.62
N THR A 706 -11.87 -3.16 29.49
CA THR A 706 -12.37 -2.87 28.15
C THR A 706 -12.37 -4.13 27.31
N LEU A 707 -13.53 -4.54 26.82
CA LEU A 707 -13.71 -5.62 25.85
C LEU A 707 -13.95 -5.01 24.48
N ARG A 708 -13.24 -5.51 23.48
CA ARG A 708 -13.45 -5.15 22.08
C ARG A 708 -13.56 -6.39 21.19
N GLY A 709 -14.52 -6.37 20.28
CA GLY A 709 -14.63 -7.33 19.19
C GLY A 709 -14.72 -6.61 17.86
N ASP A 710 -13.97 -7.10 16.87
CA ASP A 710 -13.99 -6.65 15.49
C ASP A 710 -14.33 -7.84 14.59
N TYR A 711 -15.15 -7.61 13.56
CA TYR A 711 -15.53 -8.63 12.58
C TYR A 711 -15.47 -8.04 11.19
N ALA A 712 -14.75 -8.70 10.29
CA ALA A 712 -14.58 -8.34 8.90
C ALA A 712 -15.10 -9.46 7.99
N TYR A 713 -16.02 -9.13 7.10
CA TYR A 713 -16.53 -10.01 6.05
C TYR A 713 -16.14 -9.47 4.68
N GLN A 714 -15.74 -10.35 3.79
CA GLN A 714 -15.52 -10.04 2.39
C GLN A 714 -16.10 -11.17 1.55
N SER A 715 -16.95 -10.84 0.58
CA SER A 715 -17.46 -11.82 -0.37
C SER A 715 -16.33 -12.42 -1.21
N ALA A 716 -16.65 -13.49 -1.93
CA ALA A 716 -15.76 -14.09 -2.91
C ALA A 716 -15.24 -13.03 -3.90
N LEU A 717 -13.98 -13.15 -4.28
CA LEU A 717 -13.36 -12.26 -5.26
C LEU A 717 -12.55 -13.07 -6.25
N ARG A 718 -12.27 -12.51 -7.42
CA ARG A 718 -11.56 -13.22 -8.49
C ARG A 718 -10.12 -12.73 -8.56
N PHE A 719 -9.14 -13.58 -8.30
CA PHE A 719 -7.73 -13.20 -8.49
C PHE A 719 -7.26 -13.38 -9.94
N SER A 720 -7.99 -14.17 -10.74
CA SER A 720 -7.74 -14.43 -12.16
C SER A 720 -9.08 -14.63 -12.89
N VAL A 721 -9.08 -15.17 -14.12
CA VAL A 721 -10.29 -15.68 -14.80
C VAL A 721 -11.04 -16.75 -13.98
N ASN A 722 -10.37 -17.36 -13.01
CA ASN A 722 -10.97 -18.26 -12.01
C ASN A 722 -11.11 -17.51 -10.66
N GLY A 723 -12.22 -17.77 -9.97
CA GLY A 723 -12.58 -17.12 -8.71
C GLY A 723 -11.80 -17.65 -7.50
N ALA A 724 -11.87 -16.92 -6.38
CA ALA A 724 -11.48 -17.35 -5.05
C ALA A 724 -12.63 -17.09 -4.06
N ASP A 725 -12.70 -17.90 -3.00
CA ASP A 725 -13.84 -17.97 -2.10
C ASP A 725 -14.01 -16.73 -1.19
N ALA A 726 -15.20 -16.64 -0.59
CA ALA A 726 -15.51 -15.60 0.39
C ALA A 726 -14.70 -15.78 1.68
N LYS A 727 -14.33 -14.67 2.32
CA LYS A 727 -13.49 -14.63 3.52
C LYS A 727 -14.24 -13.99 4.69
N ASN A 728 -14.10 -14.57 5.87
CA ASN A 728 -14.66 -14.07 7.13
C ASN A 728 -13.54 -14.03 8.17
N ILE A 729 -13.15 -12.87 8.72
CA ILE A 729 -12.19 -12.78 9.82
C ILE A 729 -12.85 -12.10 11.02
N GLY A 730 -12.78 -12.71 12.20
CA GLY A 730 -13.07 -12.02 13.47
C GLY A 730 -11.81 -11.80 14.31
N ASN A 731 -11.73 -10.69 15.05
CA ASN A 731 -10.70 -10.41 16.05
C ASN A 731 -11.36 -10.05 17.38
N ILE A 732 -10.77 -10.45 18.51
CA ILE A 732 -11.26 -10.12 19.85
C ILE A 732 -10.08 -9.68 20.72
N SER A 733 -10.25 -8.62 21.52
CA SER A 733 -9.27 -8.18 22.51
C SER A 733 -9.93 -7.83 23.85
N LEU A 734 -9.20 -8.09 24.93
CA LEU A 734 -9.56 -7.75 26.30
C LEU A 734 -8.41 -6.96 26.92
N ARG A 735 -8.69 -5.75 27.37
CA ARG A 735 -7.72 -4.83 27.97
C ARG A 735 -8.12 -4.49 29.40
N LEU A 736 -7.16 -4.56 30.31
CA LEU A 736 -7.26 -4.13 31.69
C LEU A 736 -6.32 -2.96 31.91
N ASP A 737 -6.88 -1.79 32.21
CA ASP A 737 -6.17 -0.56 32.52
C ASP A 737 -6.02 -0.38 34.03
N PHE A 738 -4.85 0.12 34.44
CA PHE A 738 -4.50 0.54 35.80
C PHE A 738 -4.15 2.04 35.76
N PRO A 739 -5.15 2.94 35.69
CA PRO A 739 -4.94 4.38 35.49
C PRO A 739 -4.01 5.00 36.52
N ASP A 740 -4.14 4.65 37.81
CA ASP A 740 -3.29 5.15 38.90
C ASP A 740 -1.79 4.77 38.77
N ARG A 741 -1.45 3.90 37.80
CA ARG A 741 -0.09 3.40 37.57
C ARG A 741 0.37 3.58 36.12
N ASP A 742 -0.43 4.25 35.30
CA ASP A 742 -0.16 4.46 33.87
C ASP A 742 0.19 3.16 33.12
N LEU A 743 -0.47 2.05 33.49
CA LEU A 743 -0.14 0.71 33.02
C LEU A 743 -1.37 0.02 32.46
N ALA A 744 -1.20 -0.75 31.39
CA ALA A 744 -2.26 -1.57 30.82
C ALA A 744 -1.77 -2.96 30.40
N ILE A 745 -2.64 -3.95 30.57
CA ILE A 745 -2.42 -5.32 30.12
C ILE A 745 -3.50 -5.66 29.10
N THR A 746 -3.12 -6.08 27.90
CA THR A 746 -4.05 -6.48 26.84
C THR A 746 -3.79 -7.91 26.40
N GLY A 747 -4.79 -8.77 26.52
CA GLY A 747 -4.83 -10.07 25.86
C GLY A 747 -5.65 -9.98 24.58
N TYR A 748 -5.19 -10.59 23.50
CA TYR A 748 -5.92 -10.56 22.23
C TYR A 748 -5.88 -11.91 21.51
N VAL A 749 -6.87 -12.10 20.63
CA VAL A 749 -6.93 -13.18 19.64
C VAL A 749 -7.30 -12.57 18.29
N LEU A 750 -6.41 -12.70 17.31
CA LEU A 750 -6.64 -12.32 15.92
C LEU A 750 -7.09 -13.54 15.13
N ASN A 751 -7.97 -13.35 14.14
CA ASN A 751 -8.58 -14.42 13.36
C ASN A 751 -9.23 -15.51 14.26
N VAL A 752 -10.05 -15.09 15.21
CA VAL A 752 -10.81 -15.96 16.13
C VAL A 752 -11.72 -16.93 15.37
N THR A 753 -12.09 -16.63 14.13
CA THR A 753 -12.85 -17.53 13.27
C THR A 753 -12.01 -18.72 12.76
N ASP A 754 -10.69 -18.68 12.93
CA ASP A 754 -9.73 -19.61 12.30
C ASP A 754 -9.98 -19.74 10.80
N ALA A 755 -10.23 -18.59 10.19
CA ALA A 755 -10.57 -18.56 8.79
C ALA A 755 -9.31 -18.70 7.94
N ASP A 756 -9.42 -19.64 7.05
CA ASP A 756 -8.43 -20.02 6.07
C ASP A 756 -8.73 -19.31 4.76
N TYR A 757 -7.75 -18.59 4.21
CA TYR A 757 -7.96 -17.82 2.98
C TYR A 757 -6.67 -17.56 2.23
N PHE A 758 -6.82 -17.32 0.92
CA PHE A 758 -5.74 -16.79 0.10
C PHE A 758 -5.74 -15.27 0.08
N THR A 759 -4.56 -14.66 0.23
CA THR A 759 -4.36 -13.23 0.05
C THR A 759 -4.23 -12.85 -1.42
N SER A 760 -3.76 -13.77 -2.28
CA SER A 760 -3.68 -13.64 -3.74
C SER A 760 -3.54 -15.01 -4.38
N SER A 761 -3.93 -15.18 -5.65
CA SER A 761 -3.68 -16.41 -6.41
C SER A 761 -2.93 -16.17 -7.73
N PHE A 762 -2.27 -17.21 -8.24
CA PHE A 762 -1.50 -17.19 -9.48
C PHE A 762 -1.37 -18.60 -10.10
N PRO A 763 -1.18 -18.72 -11.43
CA PRO A 763 -0.91 -20.01 -12.08
C PRO A 763 0.41 -20.62 -11.62
N GLN A 764 0.46 -21.95 -11.50
CA GLN A 764 1.68 -22.72 -11.24
C GLN A 764 2.77 -22.39 -12.28
N PRO A 765 3.95 -21.89 -11.85
CA PRO A 765 5.08 -21.69 -12.75
C PRO A 765 5.50 -23.01 -13.42
N LEU A 766 5.78 -22.98 -14.72
CA LEU A 766 6.16 -24.17 -15.50
C LEU A 766 5.12 -25.31 -15.47
N ALA A 767 3.83 -25.02 -15.21
CA ALA A 767 2.77 -26.03 -15.19
C ALA A 767 2.79 -26.95 -16.43
N GLY A 768 3.04 -26.41 -17.63
CA GLY A 768 3.14 -27.20 -18.86
C GLY A 768 4.24 -28.27 -18.85
N VAL A 769 5.41 -27.98 -18.26
CA VAL A 769 6.53 -28.95 -18.13
C VAL A 769 6.07 -30.18 -17.34
N PHE A 770 5.31 -29.92 -16.28
CA PHE A 770 4.79 -30.94 -15.38
C PHE A 770 3.36 -31.38 -15.72
N GLY A 771 2.85 -31.10 -16.93
CA GLY A 771 1.53 -31.57 -17.37
C GLY A 771 0.33 -30.98 -16.59
N GLY A 772 0.54 -29.88 -15.87
CA GLY A 772 -0.50 -29.16 -15.14
C GLY A 772 -1.40 -28.28 -16.01
N ASN A 773 -1.10 -28.14 -17.31
CA ASN A 773 -1.94 -27.39 -18.25
C ASN A 773 -2.93 -28.32 -18.96
N ASN A 774 -4.19 -27.92 -18.97
CA ASN A 774 -5.21 -28.50 -19.84
C ASN A 774 -5.21 -27.75 -21.18
N THR A 775 -4.64 -28.38 -22.22
CA THR A 775 -4.57 -27.79 -23.57
C THR A 775 -5.91 -27.75 -24.30
N THR A 776 -6.94 -28.40 -23.75
CA THR A 776 -8.30 -28.44 -24.30
C THR A 776 -9.21 -27.40 -23.65
N THR A 777 -9.01 -27.06 -22.38
CA THR A 777 -9.85 -26.06 -21.69
C THR A 777 -9.12 -24.76 -21.36
N GLY A 778 -7.79 -24.75 -21.48
CA GLY A 778 -6.94 -23.64 -21.05
C GLY A 778 -6.74 -23.53 -19.53
N GLN A 779 -7.41 -24.37 -18.74
CA GLN A 779 -7.24 -24.42 -17.29
C GLN A 779 -5.83 -24.89 -16.90
N THR A 780 -5.39 -24.51 -15.72
CA THR A 780 -4.08 -24.86 -15.17
C THR A 780 -4.15 -25.01 -13.66
N ILE A 781 -3.09 -25.52 -13.06
CA ILE A 781 -2.94 -25.59 -11.61
C ILE A 781 -2.80 -24.17 -11.07
N MET A 782 -3.62 -23.85 -10.07
CA MET A 782 -3.62 -22.58 -9.38
C MET A 782 -2.90 -22.71 -8.04
N ARG A 783 -2.27 -21.62 -7.62
CA ARG A 783 -1.67 -21.46 -6.29
C ARG A 783 -2.19 -20.21 -5.63
N GLY A 784 -2.18 -20.20 -4.30
CA GLY A 784 -2.51 -19.03 -3.50
C GLY A 784 -1.51 -18.77 -2.39
N PHE A 785 -1.22 -17.49 -2.14
CA PHE A 785 -0.50 -17.06 -0.94
C PHE A 785 -1.44 -17.10 0.26
N ILE A 786 -0.99 -17.67 1.37
CA ILE A 786 -1.85 -17.97 2.51
C ILE A 786 -1.93 -16.74 3.42
N GLY A 787 -3.13 -16.47 3.95
CA GLY A 787 -3.34 -15.47 5.01
C GLY A 787 -2.68 -15.86 6.34
N ALA A 788 -2.71 -14.97 7.32
CA ALA A 788 -2.26 -15.32 8.67
C ALA A 788 -3.27 -16.26 9.38
N PRO A 789 -2.79 -17.27 10.12
CA PRO A 789 -3.64 -18.12 10.97
C PRO A 789 -4.25 -17.33 12.14
N ARG A 790 -5.02 -18.03 12.99
CA ARG A 790 -5.34 -17.53 14.33
C ARG A 790 -4.06 -17.24 15.12
N GLU A 791 -3.97 -16.02 15.67
CA GLU A 791 -2.87 -15.57 16.53
C GLU A 791 -3.42 -15.15 17.89
N PHE A 792 -2.64 -15.35 18.95
CA PHE A 792 -2.92 -14.86 20.29
C PHE A 792 -1.68 -14.22 20.87
N GLY A 793 -1.86 -13.30 21.81
CA GLY A 793 -0.74 -12.72 22.52
C GLY A 793 -1.16 -11.87 23.70
N LEU A 794 -0.14 -11.47 24.45
CA LEU A 794 -0.24 -10.60 25.61
C LEU A 794 0.64 -9.39 25.37
N ARG A 795 0.08 -8.21 25.64
CA ARG A 795 0.77 -6.92 25.55
C ARG A 795 0.73 -6.22 26.90
N LEU A 796 1.87 -5.71 27.33
CA LEU A 796 2.03 -4.83 28.46
C LEU A 796 2.39 -3.43 27.92
N GLY A 797 1.59 -2.44 28.25
CA GLY A 797 1.83 -1.04 27.92
C GLY A 797 2.03 -0.21 29.18
N ALA A 798 2.92 0.78 29.12
CA ALA A 798 3.07 1.81 30.14
C ALA A 798 3.17 3.18 29.47
N THR A 799 2.54 4.19 30.06
CA THR A 799 2.72 5.62 29.75
C THR A 799 3.47 6.29 30.90
N PHE A 800 4.19 7.38 30.65
CA PHE A 800 4.96 8.10 31.68
C PHE A 800 5.30 9.52 31.26
#